data_AF-A0A5N4E2P7-F1
#
_entry.id   AF-A0A5N4E2P7-F1
#
_cell.length_a   1.000
_cell.length_b   1.000
_cell.length_c   1.000
_cell.angle_alpha   90.00
_cell.angle_beta   90.00
_cell.angle_gamma   90.00
#
_symmetry.space_group_name_H-M   'P 1'
#
loop_
_entity.id
_entity.type
_entity.pdbx_description
1 polymer ?
#
loop_
_entity_poly.entity_id
_entity_poly.type
_entity_poly.pdbx_seq_one_letter_code
_entity_poly.pdbx_strand_id
1 'polypeptide(L)'
;MEAAGKEEISVEDEAVDKTIFKDCSKIAFYRRQKQRLTEKAAYQALLDSVTTGKDSTRFQIINEVAKRVVAVPCSGQESPSILGEAQYIEHLNSPLSWICAEAEKMRLKHSEYQCGPKCKFSMQLHTSEVSSGSVHMVFYRTVGNFLYTHLYLDPENGSNNAVQFKYQSQSPSDLDALKGREATVQEDPWELSTRQHVAQKGAEEPSKQVPVIQDISNKAPKTENFEDPLEQTPCSDFTDEADSDEPSTVSAYLPYTSKTLKAVPLLAEVYGIEGNIFRLKINEETPLKPRYEVPDVLTSKPSTVRLTSCSGDTGSLVLADGKGDLKCHITANPFKVDLVSEEEVVMSINSLGQLYFEHLQNPLMQRATKENEDTSVDTTQENQDELCLWEEKFENFVDVKVNGKTDTGVVLKQIFPKCDGDAYRLYNLDVYGYKVHDKMGIYGSVPYLLAHKLGRTLGIFWLNASETLVEISTEPAVKYTLTQMGPVAAKQKVESRTDVRWMSESGIIDVFLLTGPTPSDVFRQYSYLTGTQAMPPLFSLGYHQCRWNYEDEQDVKAVDAGFDEHDIPYDVMWLDIEHTEGKRYFTWDKKRFPNPKRMQELLRSKKRKLVVISDPHIKVDPNYSVYAKAKEQGFFVRNHDGGDFEGVCWPGLSSYLDFTNPKVREWYSSLFAFSVYQGSTDILHVWNDMNEPSVFRGPELTMQKNAIHHGNWEHRELHNIYGFYQQMATAEGLIQRSKGKERPFVLTRSFFAGSQKYADIGGFIGNPEAELLVRWYQAGAYQPFFRSHATKNTRRREPWLFGEKHTQLIREAIRERYALLPYWYSLFYFAHVASQPVMRPLWIEFPGELETFGVEDEYMLGSALLVHPVTEPKATVVDVFLPGSNEIPVFQRGGSVVPIKTTIGKSTGCMTDSPYGLRVALSTKGSAVGEVYLDDGHSFQYLHQKQFMHRKFSFSSGVLINSCADERGRYPSKCIVEQIFVLGLKKQPSSVTAHSSDGKAQPVAFTYCAKTSTLSLEKLSLNIGADWKVHIQ
;
A
#
# COMPACT_ATOMS: atom_id res chain seq x y z
N MET A 1 49.77 -12.27 -24.58
CA MET A 1 48.75 -12.72 -23.63
C MET A 1 48.61 -11.62 -22.61
N GLU A 2 47.59 -10.78 -22.76
CA GLU A 2 47.27 -9.75 -21.79
C GLU A 2 46.54 -10.39 -20.60
N ALA A 3 46.85 -9.92 -19.39
CA ALA A 3 46.05 -10.27 -18.22
C ALA A 3 44.81 -9.38 -18.23
N ALA A 4 43.64 -9.97 -18.46
CA ALA A 4 42.37 -9.26 -18.38
C ALA A 4 42.18 -8.72 -16.95
N GLY A 5 42.17 -7.40 -16.81
CA GLY A 5 41.83 -6.76 -15.55
C GLY A 5 40.39 -7.08 -15.19
N LYS A 6 40.12 -7.40 -13.92
CA LYS A 6 38.77 -7.33 -13.39
C LYS A 6 38.42 -5.86 -13.23
N GLU A 7 37.49 -5.37 -14.04
CA GLU A 7 36.82 -4.11 -13.76
C GLU A 7 36.00 -4.28 -12.48
N GLU A 8 36.18 -3.37 -11.51
CA GLU A 8 35.24 -3.22 -10.40
C GLU A 8 33.97 -2.56 -10.95
N ILE A 9 33.07 -3.37 -11.51
CA ILE A 9 31.72 -2.95 -11.91
C ILE A 9 31.07 -2.30 -10.68
N SER A 10 30.55 -1.09 -10.85
CA SER A 10 30.03 -0.33 -9.73
C SER A 10 28.73 -0.95 -9.22
N VAL A 11 28.55 -0.93 -7.90
CA VAL A 11 27.29 -1.36 -7.24
C VAL A 11 26.12 -0.42 -7.58
N GLU A 12 26.40 0.71 -8.24
CA GLU A 12 25.42 1.75 -8.56
C GLU A 12 24.72 1.50 -9.91
N ASP A 13 25.29 0.66 -10.78
CA ASP A 13 24.75 0.35 -12.11
C ASP A 13 23.77 -0.85 -12.13
N GLU A 14 23.93 -1.81 -11.20
CA GLU A 14 23.08 -3.02 -11.13
C GLU A 14 21.63 -2.75 -10.73
N ALA A 15 21.35 -1.62 -10.07
CA ALA A 15 20.03 -1.29 -9.51
C ALA A 15 19.03 -0.66 -10.51
N VAL A 16 19.36 -0.62 -11.82
CA VAL A 16 18.68 0.25 -12.80
C VAL A 16 17.95 -0.52 -13.92
N ASP A 17 18.22 -1.81 -14.12
CA ASP A 17 17.55 -2.61 -15.15
C ASP A 17 16.11 -2.98 -14.76
N LYS A 18 15.22 -3.07 -15.75
CA LYS A 18 13.82 -3.48 -15.62
C LYS A 18 13.54 -4.88 -16.15
N THR A 19 14.52 -5.55 -16.76
CA THR A 19 14.42 -6.95 -17.19
C THR A 19 14.28 -7.92 -16.01
N ILE A 20 14.90 -7.56 -14.88
CA ILE A 20 15.00 -8.32 -13.62
C ILE A 20 13.69 -8.48 -12.83
N PHE A 21 12.59 -7.86 -13.27
CA PHE A 21 11.28 -7.96 -12.62
C PHE A 21 10.33 -8.89 -13.39
N LYS A 22 9.54 -9.68 -12.67
CA LYS A 22 8.47 -10.49 -13.26
C LYS A 22 7.27 -9.61 -13.58
N ASP A 23 6.90 -9.59 -14.86
CA ASP A 23 5.51 -9.37 -15.26
C ASP A 23 4.64 -10.53 -14.75
N CYS A 24 3.34 -10.29 -14.61
CA CYS A 24 2.42 -11.28 -14.06
C CYS A 24 2.41 -12.60 -14.86
N SER A 25 2.68 -12.58 -16.18
CA SER A 25 2.68 -13.79 -17.01
C SER A 25 3.82 -14.75 -16.70
N LYS A 26 4.96 -14.25 -16.19
CA LYS A 26 6.09 -15.09 -15.74
C LYS A 26 5.78 -15.85 -14.44
N ILE A 27 4.94 -15.31 -13.56
CA ILE A 27 4.63 -15.88 -12.23
C ILE A 27 3.97 -17.26 -12.37
N ALA A 28 4.56 -18.31 -11.78
CA ALA A 28 4.05 -19.67 -11.96
C ALA A 28 2.65 -19.89 -11.35
N PHE A 29 2.36 -19.35 -10.16
CA PHE A 29 1.04 -19.52 -9.54
C PHE A 29 -0.07 -18.84 -10.36
N TYR A 30 0.19 -17.64 -10.91
CA TYR A 30 -0.73 -16.97 -11.82
C TYR A 30 -0.99 -17.79 -13.08
N ARG A 31 0.06 -18.37 -13.70
CA ARG A 31 -0.09 -19.27 -14.85
C ARG A 31 -0.95 -20.48 -14.53
N ARG A 32 -0.70 -21.19 -13.41
CA ARG A 32 -1.55 -22.31 -12.94
C ARG A 32 -3.00 -21.87 -12.72
N GLN A 33 -3.21 -20.77 -12.00
CA GLN A 33 -4.53 -20.22 -11.69
C GLN A 33 -5.25 -19.59 -12.90
N LYS A 34 -4.55 -19.33 -14.02
CA LYS A 34 -5.13 -18.98 -15.32
C LYS A 34 -5.47 -20.22 -16.16
N GLN A 35 -4.54 -21.16 -16.30
CA GLN A 35 -4.73 -22.41 -17.05
C GLN A 35 -5.94 -23.20 -16.52
N ARG A 36 -6.15 -23.23 -15.21
CA ARG A 36 -7.28 -23.92 -14.57
C ARG A 36 -8.64 -23.23 -14.72
N LEU A 37 -8.73 -22.02 -15.28
CA LEU A 37 -10.02 -21.33 -15.47
C LEU A 37 -10.98 -22.00 -16.46
N THR A 38 -10.46 -22.88 -17.33
CA THR A 38 -11.27 -23.71 -18.24
C THR A 38 -12.06 -24.80 -17.50
N GLU A 39 -11.63 -25.19 -16.29
CA GLU A 39 -12.27 -26.18 -15.44
C GLU A 39 -12.89 -25.50 -14.22
N LYS A 40 -14.21 -25.26 -14.23
CA LYS A 40 -14.91 -24.66 -13.07
C LYS A 40 -14.82 -25.59 -11.85
N ALA A 41 -14.09 -25.16 -10.82
CA ALA A 41 -13.91 -25.92 -9.60
C ALA A 41 -15.21 -25.93 -8.77
N ALA A 42 -15.94 -27.05 -8.83
CA ALA A 42 -17.13 -27.29 -8.03
C ALA A 42 -16.75 -27.56 -6.56
N TYR A 43 -16.67 -26.50 -5.76
CA TYR A 43 -16.65 -26.60 -4.30
C TYR A 43 -18.08 -26.73 -3.78
N GLN A 44 -18.31 -27.64 -2.83
CA GLN A 44 -19.57 -27.87 -2.13
C GLN A 44 -19.38 -27.66 -0.62
N ALA A 45 -20.24 -26.86 0.01
CA ALA A 45 -20.29 -26.75 1.48
C ALA A 45 -21.23 -27.81 2.06
N LEU A 46 -20.76 -28.52 3.08
CA LEU A 46 -21.50 -29.60 3.75
C LEU A 46 -22.34 -29.02 4.89
N LEU A 47 -23.59 -28.67 4.62
CA LEU A 47 -24.47 -28.04 5.63
C LEU A 47 -24.72 -28.92 6.86
N ASP A 48 -24.64 -30.25 6.72
CA ASP A 48 -24.76 -31.19 7.85
C ASP A 48 -23.57 -31.11 8.84
N SER A 49 -22.45 -30.47 8.44
CA SER A 49 -21.29 -30.21 9.31
C SER A 49 -21.37 -28.87 10.06
N VAL A 50 -22.46 -28.11 9.90
CA VAL A 50 -22.59 -26.74 10.44
C VAL A 50 -22.61 -26.75 11.97
N THR A 51 -21.59 -26.12 12.57
CA THR A 51 -21.49 -25.90 14.00
C THR A 51 -21.51 -24.40 14.32
N THR A 52 -22.62 -23.92 14.86
CA THR A 52 -22.81 -22.52 15.28
C THR A 52 -22.35 -22.34 16.72
N GLY A 53 -21.13 -21.82 16.90
CA GLY A 53 -20.57 -21.48 18.20
C GLY A 53 -21.09 -20.17 18.79
N LYS A 54 -20.40 -19.67 19.82
CA LYS A 54 -20.63 -18.33 20.38
C LYS A 54 -19.99 -17.23 19.51
N ASP A 55 -18.78 -17.49 19.05
CA ASP A 55 -17.91 -16.52 18.35
C ASP A 55 -18.00 -16.64 16.81
N SER A 56 -18.33 -17.83 16.28
CA SER A 56 -18.28 -18.17 14.84
C SER A 56 -19.20 -19.32 14.47
N THR A 57 -19.67 -19.35 13.22
CA THR A 57 -20.25 -20.54 12.59
C THR A 57 -19.21 -21.23 11.72
N ARG A 58 -19.08 -22.55 11.85
CA ARG A 58 -18.09 -23.36 11.12
C ARG A 58 -18.76 -24.43 10.26
N PHE A 59 -18.17 -24.76 9.12
CA PHE A 59 -18.61 -25.87 8.24
C PHE A 59 -17.48 -26.34 7.34
N GLN A 60 -17.57 -27.58 6.86
CA GLN A 60 -16.65 -28.16 5.89
C GLN A 60 -17.02 -27.76 4.46
N ILE A 61 -16.00 -27.59 3.61
CA ILE A 61 -16.12 -27.44 2.15
C ILE A 61 -15.25 -28.52 1.49
N ILE A 62 -15.80 -29.21 0.50
CA ILE A 62 -15.11 -30.22 -0.31
C ILE A 62 -15.07 -29.81 -1.79
N ASN A 63 -14.11 -30.34 -2.55
CA ASN A 63 -14.02 -30.15 -4.00
C ASN A 63 -14.50 -31.42 -4.72
N GLU A 64 -15.55 -31.31 -5.55
CA GLU A 64 -16.21 -32.46 -6.20
C GLU A 64 -15.41 -33.06 -7.38
N VAL A 65 -14.42 -32.34 -7.92
CA VAL A 65 -13.64 -32.75 -9.12
C VAL A 65 -12.87 -34.06 -8.89
N ALA A 66 -12.64 -34.46 -7.64
CA ALA A 66 -12.04 -35.76 -7.29
C ALA A 66 -12.88 -36.99 -7.69
N LYS A 67 -14.18 -36.85 -7.98
CA LYS A 67 -15.08 -37.97 -8.34
C LYS A 67 -15.01 -38.39 -9.82
N ARG A 68 -13.82 -38.69 -10.36
CA ARG A 68 -13.73 -39.50 -11.60
C ARG A 68 -13.96 -40.98 -11.25
N VAL A 69 -15.16 -41.47 -11.52
CA VAL A 69 -15.46 -42.91 -11.46
C VAL A 69 -14.77 -43.60 -12.63
N VAL A 70 -13.80 -44.47 -12.34
CA VAL A 70 -13.18 -45.33 -13.36
C VAL A 70 -14.16 -46.45 -13.71
N ALA A 71 -14.90 -46.26 -14.79
CA ALA A 71 -15.74 -47.30 -15.38
C ALA A 71 -14.87 -48.35 -16.07
N VAL A 72 -14.59 -49.46 -15.38
CA VAL A 72 -13.87 -50.60 -15.97
C VAL A 72 -14.81 -51.34 -16.95
N PRO A 73 -14.44 -51.51 -18.22
CA PRO A 73 -15.25 -52.26 -19.18
C PRO A 73 -15.06 -53.78 -18.96
N CYS A 74 -16.10 -54.47 -18.50
CA CYS A 74 -16.11 -55.94 -18.45
C CYS A 74 -16.18 -56.51 -19.87
N SER A 75 -15.22 -57.35 -20.25
CA SER A 75 -15.15 -57.97 -21.58
C SER A 75 -15.28 -59.51 -21.51
N GLY A 76 -16.31 -60.05 -22.16
CA GLY A 76 -16.57 -61.50 -22.27
C GLY A 76 -17.43 -62.07 -21.12
N GLN A 77 -18.24 -63.11 -21.34
CA GLN A 77 -18.54 -63.82 -22.60
C GLN A 77 -19.90 -64.56 -22.50
N GLU A 78 -20.40 -65.06 -23.63
CA GLU A 78 -21.52 -66.01 -23.79
C GLU A 78 -22.99 -65.53 -23.63
N SER A 79 -23.63 -65.33 -24.78
CA SER A 79 -25.07 -65.54 -25.06
C SER A 79 -25.39 -67.04 -25.16
N PRO A 80 -26.64 -67.56 -24.99
CA PRO A 80 -27.92 -66.99 -25.48
C PRO A 80 -29.08 -67.10 -24.42
N SER A 81 -30.40 -66.93 -24.66
CA SER A 81 -31.24 -67.01 -25.87
C SER A 81 -32.68 -66.44 -25.68
N ILE A 82 -33.35 -66.11 -26.80
CA ILE A 82 -34.81 -66.29 -27.08
C ILE A 82 -35.88 -65.41 -26.36
N LEU A 83 -36.69 -64.72 -27.20
CA LEU A 83 -38.05 -64.15 -27.03
C LEU A 83 -38.34 -63.15 -25.86
N GLY A 84 -39.15 -62.10 -26.06
CA GLY A 84 -39.83 -61.65 -27.28
C GLY A 84 -40.76 -60.44 -27.10
N GLU A 85 -41.44 -60.07 -28.19
CA GLU A 85 -42.45 -58.99 -28.35
C GLU A 85 -41.98 -57.52 -28.25
N ALA A 86 -42.58 -56.66 -29.07
CA ALA A 86 -42.25 -55.25 -29.24
C ALA A 86 -43.46 -54.45 -29.76
N GLN A 87 -43.53 -53.16 -29.42
CA GLN A 87 -44.41 -52.19 -30.09
C GLN A 87 -43.66 -50.86 -30.38
N TYR A 88 -43.23 -50.71 -31.64
CA TYR A 88 -43.57 -49.62 -32.57
C TYR A 88 -44.52 -48.51 -32.04
N ILE A 89 -44.46 -47.23 -32.45
CA ILE A 89 -43.96 -46.54 -33.67
C ILE A 89 -43.23 -45.23 -33.21
N GLU A 90 -42.01 -44.87 -33.64
CA GLU A 90 -41.62 -44.15 -34.89
C GLU A 90 -42.30 -42.77 -35.07
N HIS A 91 -41.71 -41.67 -35.58
CA HIS A 91 -40.88 -41.37 -36.77
C HIS A 91 -40.01 -40.10 -36.51
N LEU A 92 -38.99 -39.67 -37.29
CA LEU A 92 -38.11 -40.25 -38.33
C LEU A 92 -36.87 -39.35 -38.56
N ASN A 93 -35.74 -39.96 -38.95
CA ASN A 93 -34.58 -39.55 -39.79
C ASN A 93 -34.16 -38.04 -39.90
N SER A 94 -32.90 -37.62 -39.71
CA SER A 94 -31.59 -38.11 -40.23
C SER A 94 -31.47 -38.12 -41.79
N PRO A 95 -30.27 -38.19 -42.43
CA PRO A 95 -28.92 -38.37 -41.88
C PRO A 95 -27.80 -37.44 -42.47
N LEU A 96 -26.56 -37.65 -42.01
CA LEU A 96 -25.30 -37.06 -42.49
C LEU A 96 -24.46 -38.05 -43.33
N SER A 97 -23.64 -37.54 -44.26
CA SER A 97 -22.31 -38.05 -44.65
C SER A 97 -21.56 -36.94 -45.42
N TRP A 98 -20.42 -36.42 -44.94
CA TRP A 98 -19.02 -36.88 -45.15
C TRP A 98 -18.56 -36.77 -46.62
N ILE A 99 -17.37 -36.25 -46.97
CA ILE A 99 -15.99 -36.59 -46.47
C ILE A 99 -15.09 -35.33 -46.32
N CYS A 100 -13.91 -35.50 -45.71
CA CYS A 100 -12.90 -34.50 -45.30
C CYS A 100 -12.04 -33.85 -46.42
N ALA A 101 -11.20 -32.91 -45.98
CA ALA A 101 -9.99 -32.31 -46.61
C ALA A 101 -10.19 -31.23 -47.69
N GLU A 102 -9.73 -30.00 -47.42
CA GLU A 102 -8.38 -29.55 -47.84
C GLU A 102 -7.97 -28.29 -47.04
N ALA A 103 -6.67 -28.01 -46.93
CA ALA A 103 -6.12 -26.80 -46.32
C ALA A 103 -5.40 -25.90 -47.36
N GLU A 104 -5.14 -24.65 -47.00
CA GLU A 104 -4.34 -23.66 -47.75
C GLU A 104 -4.69 -23.43 -49.24
N LYS A 105 -5.30 -22.27 -49.53
CA LYS A 105 -4.63 -21.18 -50.30
C LYS A 105 -5.51 -19.97 -50.58
N MET A 106 -4.85 -18.79 -50.56
CA MET A 106 -5.21 -17.55 -51.28
C MET A 106 -6.52 -16.85 -50.90
N ARG A 107 -6.67 -15.53 -51.09
CA ARG A 107 -5.76 -14.36 -50.98
C ARG A 107 -6.65 -13.12 -51.20
N LEU A 108 -6.40 -12.03 -50.48
CA LEU A 108 -6.65 -10.63 -50.89
C LEU A 108 -7.96 -10.26 -51.62
N LYS A 109 -8.69 -9.29 -51.05
CA LYS A 109 -9.03 -8.07 -51.80
C LYS A 109 -9.34 -6.87 -50.90
N HIS A 110 -8.58 -5.79 -51.09
CA HIS A 110 -8.93 -4.43 -50.67
C HIS A 110 -9.66 -3.73 -51.82
N SER A 111 -10.68 -2.94 -51.49
CA SER A 111 -11.18 -1.77 -52.22
C SER A 111 -12.20 -1.09 -51.29
N GLU A 112 -11.83 -0.03 -50.57
CA GLU A 112 -11.88 1.36 -51.06
C GLU A 112 -13.27 1.78 -51.55
N TYR A 113 -13.90 2.71 -50.82
CA TYR A 113 -14.74 3.77 -51.37
C TYR A 113 -14.81 4.94 -50.37
N GLN A 114 -14.59 6.17 -50.83
CA GLN A 114 -14.67 7.38 -50.01
C GLN A 114 -15.87 8.27 -50.37
N CYS A 115 -16.58 8.69 -49.33
CA CYS A 115 -17.21 9.99 -49.09
C CYS A 115 -18.00 10.74 -50.21
N GLY A 116 -19.23 11.16 -49.86
CA GLY A 116 -20.00 12.19 -50.56
C GLY A 116 -20.99 12.88 -49.58
N PRO A 117 -20.93 14.21 -49.36
CA PRO A 117 -21.67 14.84 -48.26
C PRO A 117 -22.97 15.55 -48.68
N LYS A 118 -24.01 15.45 -47.84
CA LYS A 118 -25.05 16.49 -47.56
C LYS A 118 -26.17 15.95 -46.67
N CYS A 119 -26.35 16.56 -45.49
CA CYS A 119 -27.67 17.02 -45.01
C CYS A 119 -27.51 17.92 -43.76
N LYS A 120 -28.40 18.91 -43.61
CA LYS A 120 -28.60 19.67 -42.37
C LYS A 120 -29.90 19.19 -41.74
N PHE A 121 -29.95 19.05 -40.41
CA PHE A 121 -31.20 19.14 -39.65
C PHE A 121 -30.98 19.88 -38.32
N SER A 122 -32.07 20.40 -37.76
CA SER A 122 -32.05 21.39 -36.67
C SER A 122 -32.32 20.77 -35.30
N MET A 123 -31.65 21.36 -34.30
CA MET A 123 -31.90 21.27 -32.86
C MET A 123 -33.35 20.93 -32.45
N GLN A 124 -33.48 19.91 -31.58
CA GLN A 124 -34.55 19.86 -30.59
C GLN A 124 -33.98 19.28 -29.28
N LEU A 125 -34.07 20.04 -28.20
CA LEU A 125 -33.64 19.62 -26.86
C LEU A 125 -34.69 18.67 -26.27
N HIS A 126 -34.36 17.38 -26.16
CA HIS A 126 -35.05 16.45 -25.28
C HIS A 126 -34.13 16.09 -24.12
N THR A 127 -34.49 16.53 -22.92
CA THR A 127 -33.87 16.11 -21.65
C THR A 127 -34.32 14.69 -21.32
N SER A 128 -33.55 13.70 -21.76
CA SER A 128 -33.71 12.30 -21.31
C SER A 128 -32.96 12.09 -19.99
N GLU A 129 -33.63 11.51 -18.99
CA GLU A 129 -33.05 11.20 -17.68
C GLU A 129 -31.88 10.21 -17.79
N VAL A 130 -30.65 10.70 -17.59
CA VAL A 130 -29.44 9.85 -17.59
C VAL A 130 -29.39 9.04 -16.30
N SER A 131 -29.89 7.81 -16.37
CA SER A 131 -29.92 6.85 -15.26
C SER A 131 -28.89 5.73 -15.45
N SER A 132 -27.63 6.12 -15.59
CA SER A 132 -26.47 5.21 -15.69
C SER A 132 -25.70 5.16 -14.37
N GLY A 133 -25.58 3.97 -13.78
CA GLY A 133 -24.83 3.76 -12.54
C GLY A 133 -23.31 3.79 -12.76
N SER A 134 -22.70 4.95 -12.58
CA SER A 134 -21.26 5.08 -12.36
C SER A 134 -20.92 4.80 -10.89
N VAL A 135 -19.78 4.16 -10.67
CA VAL A 135 -19.44 3.49 -9.40
C VAL A 135 -17.93 3.31 -9.37
N HIS A 136 -17.23 3.64 -8.28
CA HIS A 136 -15.76 3.74 -8.37
C HIS A 136 -15.01 2.88 -7.34
N MET A 137 -13.89 2.31 -7.79
CA MET A 137 -12.94 1.56 -6.96
C MET A 137 -11.75 2.44 -6.59
N VAL A 138 -11.16 2.17 -5.42
CA VAL A 138 -9.95 2.85 -4.94
C VAL A 138 -8.96 1.82 -4.41
N PHE A 139 -7.76 1.81 -4.98
CA PHE A 139 -6.61 1.04 -4.49
C PHE A 139 -5.61 1.96 -3.78
N TYR A 140 -5.17 1.54 -2.61
CA TYR A 140 -4.10 2.19 -1.85
C TYR A 140 -2.73 1.71 -2.36
N ARG A 141 -2.11 2.48 -3.26
CA ARG A 141 -0.78 2.22 -3.81
C ARG A 141 0.03 3.51 -3.87
N THR A 142 0.51 3.95 -2.70
CA THR A 142 1.23 5.21 -2.52
C THR A 142 2.59 5.22 -3.23
N VAL A 143 2.69 6.06 -4.26
CA VAL A 143 3.90 6.27 -5.08
C VAL A 143 4.54 7.60 -4.66
N GLY A 144 5.21 7.59 -3.51
CA GLY A 144 5.55 8.83 -2.82
C GLY A 144 4.29 9.55 -2.34
N ASN A 145 4.26 10.88 -2.46
CA ASN A 145 3.19 11.73 -1.89
C ASN A 145 1.80 11.56 -2.56
N PHE A 146 1.71 10.87 -3.70
CA PHE A 146 0.45 10.48 -4.32
C PHE A 146 0.56 9.04 -4.86
N LEU A 147 -0.37 8.17 -4.51
CA LEU A 147 -1.34 7.66 -5.49
C LEU A 147 -2.46 6.92 -4.76
N TYR A 148 -3.69 7.39 -4.98
CA TYR A 148 -4.83 6.48 -5.03
C TYR A 148 -4.89 6.01 -6.48
N THR A 149 -4.86 4.70 -6.75
CA THR A 149 -5.17 4.25 -8.12
C THR A 149 -6.68 4.20 -8.26
N HIS A 150 -7.25 5.28 -8.81
CA HIS A 150 -8.63 5.32 -9.25
C HIS A 150 -8.77 4.65 -10.62
N LEU A 151 -9.96 4.12 -10.88
CA LEU A 151 -10.33 3.61 -12.20
C LEU A 151 -11.51 4.45 -12.71
N TYR A 152 -11.23 5.24 -13.74
CA TYR A 152 -12.21 5.99 -14.51
C TYR A 152 -12.42 5.32 -15.87
N LEU A 153 -13.67 5.29 -16.35
CA LEU A 153 -13.99 5.00 -17.73
C LEU A 153 -15.17 5.85 -18.22
N ASP A 154 -14.90 6.57 -19.30
CA ASP A 154 -15.89 7.23 -20.15
C ASP A 154 -16.65 6.16 -20.97
N PRO A 155 -18.00 6.11 -20.91
CA PRO A 155 -18.79 5.19 -21.73
C PRO A 155 -18.84 5.51 -23.24
N GLU A 156 -18.50 6.72 -23.69
CA GLU A 156 -18.80 7.16 -25.07
C GLU A 156 -17.73 6.79 -26.11
N ASN A 157 -16.45 6.68 -25.74
CA ASN A 157 -15.35 6.50 -26.69
C ASN A 157 -15.04 5.03 -27.06
N GLY A 158 -16.02 4.35 -27.65
CA GLY A 158 -15.92 2.97 -28.13
C GLY A 158 -15.09 2.75 -29.40
N SER A 159 -13.82 3.20 -29.47
CA SER A 159 -12.91 2.85 -30.57
C SER A 159 -11.43 2.93 -30.21
N ASN A 160 -10.62 1.98 -30.71
CA ASN A 160 -9.16 1.98 -30.54
C ASN A 160 -8.51 3.18 -31.26
N ASN A 161 -7.88 4.09 -30.51
CA ASN A 161 -6.54 4.65 -30.82
C ASN A 161 -6.07 5.62 -29.72
N ALA A 162 -4.82 6.09 -29.84
CA ALA A 162 -4.12 6.92 -28.86
C ALA A 162 -4.85 8.23 -28.47
N VAL A 163 -4.55 8.72 -27.26
CA VAL A 163 -5.03 10.00 -26.72
C VAL A 163 -4.68 11.15 -27.67
N GLN A 164 -5.70 11.70 -28.34
CA GLN A 164 -5.59 12.97 -29.06
C GLN A 164 -6.09 14.11 -28.19
N PHE A 165 -5.19 15.05 -27.87
CA PHE A 165 -5.55 16.32 -27.25
C PHE A 165 -6.51 17.10 -28.16
N LYS A 166 -7.74 17.37 -27.68
CA LYS A 166 -8.71 18.23 -28.37
C LYS A 166 -8.29 19.70 -28.25
N TYR A 167 -7.47 20.18 -29.18
CA TYR A 167 -7.29 21.60 -29.43
C TYR A 167 -8.64 22.24 -29.80
N GLN A 168 -9.21 23.07 -28.91
CA GLN A 168 -10.21 24.07 -29.29
C GLN A 168 -9.50 25.39 -29.65
N SER A 169 -8.98 25.47 -30.88
CA SER A 169 -8.53 26.76 -31.43
C SER A 169 -9.72 27.66 -31.76
N GLN A 170 -9.67 28.91 -31.31
CA GLN A 170 -10.70 29.90 -31.64
C GLN A 170 -10.46 30.49 -33.03
N SER A 171 -11.49 30.45 -33.89
CA SER A 171 -11.62 31.12 -35.19
C SER A 171 -10.66 30.69 -36.34
N PRO A 172 -11.15 30.62 -37.59
CA PRO A 172 -10.33 30.31 -38.77
C PRO A 172 -9.88 31.59 -39.51
N SER A 173 -8.76 32.17 -39.08
CA SER A 173 -7.97 33.13 -39.87
C SER A 173 -6.47 32.91 -39.63
N ASP A 174 -5.63 33.40 -40.54
CA ASP A 174 -4.16 33.40 -40.49
C ASP A 174 -3.40 32.07 -40.75
N LEU A 175 -4.05 31.09 -41.39
CA LEU A 175 -3.41 29.83 -41.84
C LEU A 175 -2.70 29.91 -43.23
N ASP A 176 -2.37 31.11 -43.70
CA ASP A 176 -1.62 31.35 -44.97
C ASP A 176 -0.23 31.99 -44.75
N ALA A 177 0.15 32.30 -43.50
CA ALA A 177 1.33 33.12 -43.17
C ALA A 177 2.61 32.32 -42.79
N LEU A 178 2.70 31.03 -43.13
CA LEU A 178 3.85 30.17 -42.73
C LEU A 178 4.32 29.19 -43.82
N LYS A 179 4.55 29.69 -45.03
CA LYS A 179 5.36 29.00 -46.05
C LYS A 179 6.64 29.77 -46.34
N GLY A 180 7.78 29.14 -46.05
CA GLY A 180 9.10 29.59 -46.50
C GLY A 180 9.80 30.59 -45.58
N ARG A 181 10.58 30.06 -44.63
CA ARG A 181 11.83 30.67 -44.12
C ARG A 181 12.65 29.60 -43.41
N GLU A 182 13.79 29.26 -43.99
CA GLU A 182 14.87 28.59 -43.26
C GLU A 182 15.45 29.61 -42.26
N ALA A 183 15.81 29.15 -41.07
CA ALA A 183 16.51 29.94 -40.06
C ALA A 183 17.67 29.12 -39.51
N THR A 184 18.89 29.54 -39.80
CA THR A 184 20.13 28.93 -39.31
C THR A 184 20.23 29.03 -37.80
N VAL A 185 20.62 27.93 -37.14
CA VAL A 185 21.13 27.99 -35.77
C VAL A 185 22.44 28.79 -35.79
N GLN A 186 22.53 29.80 -34.93
CA GLN A 186 23.73 30.60 -34.74
C GLN A 186 24.18 30.40 -33.30
N GLU A 187 25.31 29.72 -33.12
CA GLU A 187 25.96 29.56 -31.81
C GLU A 187 26.68 30.86 -31.43
N ASP A 188 26.63 31.23 -30.15
CA ASP A 188 27.30 32.41 -29.58
C ASP A 188 27.91 32.02 -28.21
N PRO A 189 29.11 32.50 -27.82
CA PRO A 189 30.10 31.58 -27.23
C PRO A 189 30.60 31.97 -25.83
N TRP A 190 30.64 30.99 -24.90
CA TRP A 190 31.30 31.16 -23.59
C TRP A 190 31.98 29.91 -22.99
N GLU A 191 32.31 28.88 -23.78
CA GLU A 191 33.12 27.74 -23.30
C GLU A 191 34.58 27.80 -23.81
N LEU A 192 35.46 28.59 -23.16
CA LEU A 192 36.88 28.59 -23.53
C LEU A 192 37.89 29.07 -22.44
N SER A 193 37.74 28.67 -21.16
CA SER A 193 38.71 29.08 -20.12
C SER A 193 39.05 28.10 -18.97
N THR A 194 39.00 26.77 -19.16
CA THR A 194 39.51 25.81 -18.13
C THR A 194 40.07 24.48 -18.69
N ARG A 195 40.92 24.52 -19.73
CA ARG A 195 41.76 23.37 -20.15
C ARG A 195 43.22 23.74 -20.40
N GLN A 196 43.93 24.16 -19.35
CA GLN A 196 45.39 24.22 -19.31
C GLN A 196 45.91 24.07 -17.87
N HIS A 197 46.73 23.03 -17.65
CA HIS A 197 47.74 22.79 -16.58
C HIS A 197 47.78 21.33 -16.10
N VAL A 198 48.15 20.41 -16.99
CA VAL A 198 48.69 19.09 -16.61
C VAL A 198 49.96 18.83 -17.44
N ALA A 199 51.11 19.27 -16.93
CA ALA A 199 52.44 18.76 -17.27
C ALA A 199 53.54 19.54 -16.51
N GLN A 200 54.17 18.91 -15.49
CA GLN A 200 55.64 18.82 -15.35
C GLN A 200 56.06 18.17 -14.01
N LYS A 201 57.12 17.34 -14.07
CA LYS A 201 57.89 16.74 -12.95
C LYS A 201 57.12 15.74 -12.05
N GLY A 202 57.57 14.50 -11.83
CA GLY A 202 58.65 13.73 -12.47
C GLY A 202 59.82 13.38 -11.53
N ALA A 203 59.95 12.08 -11.28
CA ALA A 203 61.08 11.33 -10.69
C ALA A 203 61.60 11.71 -9.29
N GLU A 204 61.52 10.75 -8.35
CA GLU A 204 62.70 10.19 -7.66
C GLU A 204 62.36 8.86 -6.96
N GLU A 205 63.21 7.85 -7.17
CA GLU A 205 63.28 6.59 -6.41
C GLU A 205 64.72 6.45 -5.87
N PRO A 206 64.94 5.77 -4.73
CA PRO A 206 65.94 4.69 -4.80
C PRO A 206 65.67 3.48 -3.88
N SER A 207 65.28 2.36 -4.51
CA SER A 207 65.87 1.00 -4.39
C SER A 207 66.34 0.38 -3.05
N LYS A 208 66.11 -0.95 -2.95
CA LYS A 208 66.76 -1.96 -2.06
C LYS A 208 66.24 -1.99 -0.60
N GLN A 209 66.30 -3.11 0.14
CA GLN A 209 67.11 -4.33 -0.06
C GLN A 209 66.40 -5.61 0.46
N VAL A 210 66.79 -6.78 -0.06
CA VAL A 210 66.35 -8.12 0.40
C VAL A 210 67.54 -8.91 0.95
N PRO A 211 67.36 -9.68 2.03
CA PRO A 211 68.08 -10.95 2.23
C PRO A 211 67.13 -12.16 2.29
N VAL A 212 67.70 -13.36 2.16
CA VAL A 212 67.02 -14.67 2.01
C VAL A 212 67.63 -15.66 3.02
N ILE A 213 67.11 -16.92 3.09
CA ILE A 213 67.69 -18.10 3.79
C ILE A 213 67.30 -18.14 5.30
N GLN A 214 66.90 -19.25 5.95
CA GLN A 214 67.03 -20.70 5.64
C GLN A 214 65.82 -21.57 6.07
N ASP A 215 65.75 -22.81 5.54
CA ASP A 215 64.92 -23.93 6.03
C ASP A 215 65.31 -24.46 7.43
N ILE A 216 64.43 -25.29 8.05
CA ILE A 216 64.68 -26.75 8.26
C ILE A 216 63.48 -27.47 8.92
N SER A 217 62.70 -28.16 8.07
CA SER A 217 62.16 -29.54 8.16
C SER A 217 61.53 -30.16 9.44
N ASN A 218 60.56 -31.07 9.17
CA ASN A 218 60.26 -32.32 9.91
C ASN A 218 59.54 -32.21 11.29
N LYS A 219 58.70 -33.16 11.74
CA LYS A 219 58.36 -34.51 11.22
C LYS A 219 56.97 -34.98 11.74
N ALA A 220 56.27 -35.83 11.00
CA ALA A 220 55.24 -36.74 11.56
C ALA A 220 55.91 -38.07 12.00
N PRO A 221 55.27 -38.94 12.83
CA PRO A 221 54.42 -39.98 12.22
C PRO A 221 53.25 -40.59 13.07
N LYS A 222 52.25 -41.12 12.35
CA LYS A 222 51.52 -42.42 12.52
C LYS A 222 51.06 -42.97 13.89
N THR A 223 49.72 -43.14 13.98
CA THR A 223 48.92 -44.36 14.33
C THR A 223 49.43 -45.41 15.33
N GLU A 224 48.55 -45.83 16.25
CA GLU A 224 47.95 -47.19 16.23
C GLU A 224 46.66 -47.28 17.11
N ASN A 225 45.98 -48.44 17.09
CA ASN A 225 44.68 -48.69 17.74
C ASN A 225 44.84 -49.24 19.18
N PHE A 226 43.77 -49.25 20.00
CA PHE A 226 43.03 -50.47 20.40
C PHE A 226 41.92 -50.23 21.46
N GLU A 227 40.90 -51.09 21.43
CA GLU A 227 39.99 -51.55 22.51
C GLU A 227 39.42 -50.59 23.58
N ASP A 228 38.10 -50.36 23.46
CA ASP A 228 37.12 -50.34 24.58
C ASP A 228 37.21 -51.67 25.37
N PRO A 229 36.83 -51.77 26.67
CA PRO A 229 35.38 -51.96 26.96
C PRO A 229 34.84 -51.64 28.38
N LEU A 230 33.50 -51.57 28.49
CA LEU A 230 32.63 -51.88 29.66
C LEU A 230 32.80 -51.03 30.97
N GLU A 231 31.82 -50.92 31.89
CA GLU A 231 30.35 -51.01 31.89
C GLU A 231 29.83 -50.64 33.29
N GLN A 232 28.70 -49.92 33.40
CA GLN A 232 27.72 -50.11 34.51
C GLN A 232 26.40 -49.35 34.29
N THR A 233 25.40 -50.11 33.85
CA THR A 233 23.96 -49.91 34.13
C THR A 233 23.65 -50.65 35.47
N PRO A 234 22.41 -51.06 35.85
CA PRO A 234 21.06 -50.73 35.37
C PRO A 234 20.06 -50.41 36.51
N CYS A 235 18.79 -50.19 36.13
CA CYS A 235 17.60 -50.74 36.81
C CYS A 235 16.40 -50.55 35.84
N SER A 236 16.07 -51.55 35.01
CA SER A 236 15.27 -52.75 35.30
C SER A 236 13.76 -52.47 35.30
N ASP A 237 12.96 -52.90 34.31
CA ASP A 237 12.53 -54.29 33.95
C ASP A 237 11.49 -54.86 34.96
N PHE A 238 10.67 -55.91 34.72
CA PHE A 238 10.42 -56.84 33.59
C PHE A 238 8.90 -56.76 33.21
N THR A 239 8.09 -57.67 32.62
CA THR A 239 8.03 -59.12 32.24
C THR A 239 6.98 -59.19 31.08
N ASP A 240 7.09 -59.90 29.95
CA ASP A 240 7.17 -61.36 29.64
C ASP A 240 5.78 -61.97 29.30
N GLU A 241 5.57 -63.04 28.51
CA GLU A 241 6.45 -64.10 27.95
C GLU A 241 5.80 -64.84 26.73
N ALA A 242 6.60 -65.54 25.89
CA ALA A 242 6.33 -66.78 25.08
C ALA A 242 5.11 -66.84 24.07
N ASP A 243 4.95 -67.72 23.04
CA ASP A 243 5.72 -68.74 22.26
C ASP A 243 4.89 -69.12 20.97
N SER A 244 5.22 -69.98 19.98
CA SER A 244 6.39 -70.80 19.55
C SER A 244 6.28 -71.18 18.03
N ASP A 245 7.26 -71.96 17.51
CA ASP A 245 7.20 -73.00 16.43
C ASP A 245 6.68 -72.73 14.97
N GLU A 246 7.64 -72.58 14.05
CA GLU A 246 7.87 -73.41 12.83
C GLU A 246 6.78 -73.53 11.68
N PRO A 247 7.01 -74.19 10.50
CA PRO A 247 7.45 -73.42 9.33
C PRO A 247 6.71 -73.65 7.98
N SER A 248 7.13 -72.85 6.98
CA SER A 248 7.10 -73.08 5.51
C SER A 248 5.82 -72.79 4.66
N THR A 249 6.04 -71.98 3.61
CA THR A 249 5.39 -71.94 2.28
C THR A 249 3.86 -72.13 2.10
N VAL A 250 3.17 -71.05 1.70
CA VAL A 250 2.17 -71.04 0.59
C VAL A 250 2.24 -69.68 -0.15
N SER A 251 1.94 -69.67 -1.45
CA SER A 251 1.88 -68.47 -2.31
C SER A 251 0.65 -67.58 -2.08
N ALA A 252 0.87 -66.26 -2.18
CA ALA A 252 -0.07 -65.15 -2.20
C ALA A 252 -1.53 -65.38 -2.65
N TYR A 253 -2.47 -64.73 -1.94
CA TYR A 253 -3.55 -63.90 -2.53
C TYR A 253 -4.15 -62.97 -1.46
N LEU A 254 -4.11 -61.65 -1.67
CA LEU A 254 -4.91 -60.64 -0.94
C LEU A 254 -5.39 -59.55 -1.92
N PRO A 255 -6.61 -59.00 -1.75
CA PRO A 255 -7.26 -58.21 -2.80
C PRO A 255 -6.78 -56.75 -2.85
N TYR A 256 -6.53 -56.27 -4.08
CA TYR A 256 -6.38 -54.84 -4.35
C TYR A 256 -7.70 -54.10 -4.09
N THR A 257 -7.67 -53.10 -3.21
CA THR A 257 -8.73 -52.09 -3.09
C THR A 257 -8.34 -50.85 -3.88
N SER A 258 -9.30 -50.28 -4.63
CA SER A 258 -9.03 -49.12 -5.48
C SER A 258 -8.84 -47.86 -4.64
N LYS A 259 -7.67 -47.23 -4.75
CA LYS A 259 -7.39 -45.93 -4.11
C LYS A 259 -8.11 -44.81 -4.86
N THR A 260 -9.33 -44.47 -4.44
CA THR A 260 -9.91 -43.16 -4.72
C THR A 260 -9.06 -42.08 -4.06
N LEU A 261 -8.65 -41.07 -4.84
CA LEU A 261 -8.08 -39.84 -4.30
C LEU A 261 -9.14 -39.15 -3.43
N LYS A 262 -8.94 -39.15 -2.11
CA LYS A 262 -9.82 -38.43 -1.19
C LYS A 262 -9.71 -36.93 -1.46
N ALA A 263 -10.84 -36.26 -1.67
CA ALA A 263 -10.89 -34.81 -1.58
C ALA A 263 -10.47 -34.38 -0.17
N VAL A 264 -9.56 -33.42 -0.05
CA VAL A 264 -9.10 -32.89 1.23
C VAL A 264 -10.15 -31.88 1.72
N PRO A 265 -10.74 -32.06 2.92
CA PRO A 265 -11.72 -31.11 3.45
C PRO A 265 -11.04 -29.78 3.83
N LEU A 266 -11.71 -28.69 3.47
CA LEU A 266 -11.41 -27.35 3.96
C LEU A 266 -12.37 -27.02 5.10
N LEU A 267 -11.85 -26.38 6.15
CA LEU A 267 -12.67 -25.78 7.20
C LEU A 267 -12.92 -24.31 6.86
N ALA A 268 -14.20 -23.93 6.77
CA ALA A 268 -14.63 -22.54 6.66
C ALA A 268 -15.18 -22.05 8.01
N GLU A 269 -14.81 -20.82 8.38
CA GLU A 269 -15.29 -20.12 9.57
C GLU A 269 -15.89 -18.77 9.18
N VAL A 270 -17.14 -18.52 9.56
CA VAL A 270 -17.84 -17.24 9.38
C VAL A 270 -18.05 -16.58 10.74
N TYR A 271 -17.55 -15.35 10.88
CA TYR A 271 -17.69 -14.53 12.08
C TYR A 271 -18.53 -13.29 11.76
N GLY A 272 -19.50 -12.98 12.62
CA GLY A 272 -20.01 -11.62 12.76
C GLY A 272 -19.09 -10.84 13.70
N ILE A 273 -18.78 -9.58 13.38
CA ILE A 273 -17.89 -8.71 14.16
C ILE A 273 -18.59 -7.36 14.39
N GLU A 274 -18.36 -6.76 15.57
CA GLU A 274 -18.98 -5.48 15.93
C GLU A 274 -18.70 -4.37 14.90
N GLY A 275 -19.70 -3.51 14.67
CA GLY A 275 -19.61 -2.44 13.68
C GLY A 275 -19.98 -2.85 12.26
N ASN A 276 -20.79 -3.90 12.08
CA ASN A 276 -21.25 -4.43 10.78
C ASN A 276 -20.09 -4.93 9.90
N ILE A 277 -19.23 -5.78 10.48
CA ILE A 277 -18.13 -6.44 9.78
C ILE A 277 -18.42 -7.94 9.74
N PHE A 278 -18.23 -8.57 8.58
CA PHE A 278 -18.19 -10.03 8.47
C PHE A 278 -16.77 -10.49 8.17
N ARG A 279 -16.34 -11.61 8.74
CA ARG A 279 -15.05 -12.25 8.40
C ARG A 279 -15.30 -13.67 7.94
N LEU A 280 -14.71 -14.04 6.80
CA LEU A 280 -14.65 -15.41 6.31
C LEU A 280 -13.19 -15.87 6.34
N LYS A 281 -12.93 -16.94 7.09
CA LYS A 281 -11.68 -17.71 6.99
C LYS A 281 -11.94 -19.02 6.25
N ILE A 282 -11.01 -19.45 5.40
CA ILE A 282 -10.96 -20.82 4.85
C ILE A 282 -9.53 -21.35 4.98
N ASN A 283 -9.39 -22.54 5.54
CA ASN A 283 -8.13 -23.26 5.75
C ASN A 283 -8.32 -24.75 5.43
N GLU A 284 -7.25 -25.53 5.33
CA GLU A 284 -7.35 -27.00 5.38
C GLU A 284 -7.81 -27.45 6.78
N GLU A 285 -8.68 -28.47 6.86
CA GLU A 285 -9.15 -28.98 8.15
C GLU A 285 -8.04 -29.76 8.90
N THR A 286 -7.23 -30.51 8.17
CA THR A 286 -6.06 -31.26 8.68
C THR A 286 -4.84 -31.07 7.77
N PRO A 287 -4.18 -29.89 7.79
CA PRO A 287 -3.05 -29.61 6.92
C PRO A 287 -1.80 -30.41 7.30
N LEU A 288 -0.93 -30.69 6.31
CA LEU A 288 0.35 -31.39 6.54
C LEU A 288 1.33 -30.61 7.43
N LYS A 289 1.29 -29.28 7.35
CA LYS A 289 1.95 -28.33 8.26
C LYS A 289 1.05 -27.09 8.42
N PRO A 290 1.13 -26.31 9.51
CA PRO A 290 0.36 -25.07 9.63
C PRO A 290 0.54 -24.15 8.42
N ARG A 291 -0.54 -23.46 8.03
CA ARG A 291 -0.50 -22.34 7.07
C ARG A 291 -0.33 -21.02 7.80
N TYR A 292 0.22 -20.03 7.10
CA TYR A 292 0.45 -18.70 7.68
C TYR A 292 -0.87 -17.97 7.91
N GLU A 293 -1.08 -17.51 9.15
CA GLU A 293 -2.06 -16.49 9.50
C GLU A 293 -1.29 -15.23 9.91
N VAL A 294 -1.65 -14.07 9.36
CA VAL A 294 -0.87 -12.83 9.51
C VAL A 294 -0.97 -12.29 10.96
N PRO A 295 0.12 -12.22 11.73
CA PRO A 295 0.12 -11.69 13.10
C PRO A 295 0.31 -10.17 13.13
N ASP A 296 0.14 -9.57 14.32
CA ASP A 296 0.43 -8.16 14.70
C ASP A 296 -0.25 -7.02 13.90
N VAL A 297 -0.86 -7.31 12.75
CA VAL A 297 -1.62 -6.35 11.94
C VAL A 297 -2.93 -5.95 12.61
N LEU A 298 -3.67 -6.94 13.15
CA LEU A 298 -4.89 -6.72 13.91
C LEU A 298 -4.55 -6.20 15.31
N THR A 299 -5.06 -5.03 15.71
CA THR A 299 -4.69 -4.39 16.99
C THR A 299 -5.21 -5.10 18.23
N SER A 300 -6.21 -5.97 18.08
CA SER A 300 -6.80 -6.80 19.13
C SER A 300 -7.64 -7.91 18.50
N LYS A 301 -7.95 -9.00 19.23
CA LYS A 301 -9.01 -9.94 18.78
C LYS A 301 -10.31 -9.14 18.63
N PRO A 302 -10.94 -9.07 17.44
CA PRO A 302 -12.17 -8.32 17.25
C PRO A 302 -13.31 -8.87 18.11
N SER A 303 -14.20 -7.99 18.58
CA SER A 303 -15.43 -8.39 19.27
C SER A 303 -16.35 -9.15 18.31
N THR A 304 -16.62 -10.42 18.62
CA THR A 304 -17.51 -11.25 17.81
C THR A 304 -18.97 -11.08 18.21
N VAL A 305 -19.85 -10.90 17.22
CA VAL A 305 -21.31 -10.90 17.40
C VAL A 305 -21.83 -12.29 17.05
N ARG A 306 -22.66 -12.87 17.94
CA ARG A 306 -23.21 -14.22 17.75
C ARG A 306 -24.17 -14.23 16.56
N LEU A 307 -23.78 -14.92 15.49
CA LEU A 307 -24.66 -15.24 14.39
C LEU A 307 -25.65 -16.34 14.80
N THR A 308 -26.92 -16.16 14.44
CA THR A 308 -27.98 -17.16 14.59
C THR A 308 -28.45 -17.64 13.22
N SER A 309 -28.73 -18.95 13.10
CA SER A 309 -29.37 -19.49 11.90
C SER A 309 -30.83 -19.04 11.85
N CYS A 310 -31.19 -18.32 10.79
CA CYS A 310 -32.57 -18.16 10.36
C CYS A 310 -33.00 -19.40 9.55
N SER A 311 -34.29 -19.50 9.24
CA SER A 311 -34.82 -20.54 8.34
C SER A 311 -34.28 -20.35 6.92
N GLY A 312 -33.55 -21.36 6.42
CA GLY A 312 -33.15 -21.46 5.02
C GLY A 312 -33.80 -22.68 4.35
N ASP A 313 -33.91 -22.64 3.02
CA ASP A 313 -34.38 -23.77 2.21
C ASP A 313 -33.34 -24.90 2.17
N THR A 314 -33.78 -26.12 1.85
CA THR A 314 -32.89 -27.29 1.67
C THR A 314 -31.80 -26.99 0.62
N GLY A 315 -30.57 -26.80 1.09
CA GLY A 315 -29.42 -26.38 0.27
C GLY A 315 -28.88 -24.97 0.59
N SER A 316 -29.44 -24.29 1.59
CA SER A 316 -28.99 -22.96 2.04
C SER A 316 -28.95 -22.81 3.56
N LEU A 317 -28.05 -21.96 4.05
CA LEU A 317 -27.94 -21.56 5.45
C LEU A 317 -27.98 -20.02 5.52
N VAL A 318 -28.86 -19.44 6.33
CA VAL A 318 -28.96 -17.98 6.51
C VAL A 318 -28.51 -17.60 7.91
N LEU A 319 -27.46 -16.80 8.02
CA LEU A 319 -26.90 -16.32 9.27
C LEU A 319 -27.21 -14.83 9.47
N ALA A 320 -27.74 -14.45 10.63
CA ALA A 320 -28.04 -13.06 10.99
C ALA A 320 -27.58 -12.75 12.43
N ASP A 321 -27.30 -11.48 12.73
CA ASP A 321 -26.82 -11.02 14.05
C ASP A 321 -27.95 -10.67 15.05
N GLY A 322 -29.20 -10.62 14.56
CA GLY A 322 -30.38 -10.26 15.33
C GLY A 322 -30.52 -8.78 15.69
N LYS A 323 -29.69 -7.90 15.10
CA LYS A 323 -29.66 -6.45 15.37
C LYS A 323 -29.76 -5.57 14.13
N GLY A 324 -29.55 -6.11 12.92
CA GLY A 324 -29.76 -5.38 11.67
C GLY A 324 -30.33 -6.24 10.53
N ASP A 325 -30.66 -5.59 9.42
CA ASP A 325 -31.23 -6.21 8.22
C ASP A 325 -30.19 -6.98 7.37
N LEU A 326 -28.93 -6.98 7.79
CA LEU A 326 -27.80 -7.58 7.08
C LEU A 326 -27.66 -9.08 7.42
N LYS A 327 -27.82 -9.92 6.39
CA LYS A 327 -27.83 -11.38 6.48
C LYS A 327 -26.74 -11.98 5.61
N CYS A 328 -26.05 -12.99 6.12
CA CYS A 328 -25.07 -13.80 5.40
C CYS A 328 -25.75 -15.10 4.92
N HIS A 329 -26.09 -15.17 3.64
CA HIS A 329 -26.68 -16.34 2.99
C HIS A 329 -25.55 -17.22 2.43
N ILE A 330 -25.54 -18.50 2.78
CA ILE A 330 -24.56 -19.48 2.32
C ILE A 330 -25.29 -20.53 1.47
N THR A 331 -24.93 -20.64 0.19
CA THR A 331 -25.43 -21.69 -0.73
C THR A 331 -24.51 -22.91 -0.65
N ALA A 332 -25.08 -24.11 -0.62
CA ALA A 332 -24.33 -25.37 -0.47
C ALA A 332 -23.59 -25.79 -1.75
N ASN A 333 -24.29 -25.89 -2.89
CA ASN A 333 -23.73 -26.33 -4.16
C ASN A 333 -24.22 -25.45 -5.33
N PRO A 334 -23.33 -24.78 -6.09
CA PRO A 334 -21.92 -24.55 -5.75
C PRO A 334 -21.81 -23.69 -4.47
N PHE A 335 -20.74 -23.87 -3.72
CA PHE A 335 -20.48 -23.08 -2.51
C PHE A 335 -20.40 -21.59 -2.85
N LYS A 336 -21.23 -20.78 -2.19
CA LYS A 336 -21.32 -19.34 -2.40
C LYS A 336 -21.71 -18.67 -1.09
N VAL A 337 -21.25 -17.44 -0.87
CA VAL A 337 -21.75 -16.58 0.21
C VAL A 337 -22.30 -15.28 -0.38
N ASP A 338 -23.47 -14.83 0.05
CA ASP A 338 -24.03 -13.52 -0.27
C ASP A 338 -24.25 -12.72 1.03
N LEU A 339 -23.81 -11.47 1.05
CA LEU A 339 -24.26 -10.50 2.05
C LEU A 339 -25.48 -9.76 1.50
N VAL A 340 -26.61 -9.86 2.20
CA VAL A 340 -27.92 -9.32 1.78
C VAL A 340 -28.38 -8.29 2.80
N SER A 341 -28.76 -7.09 2.38
CA SER A 341 -29.40 -6.08 3.24
C SER A 341 -30.56 -5.45 2.48
N GLU A 342 -31.71 -5.28 3.15
CA GLU A 342 -32.93 -4.71 2.53
C GLU A 342 -33.31 -5.44 1.22
N GLU A 343 -33.13 -6.76 1.19
CA GLU A 343 -33.32 -7.66 0.04
C GLU A 343 -32.33 -7.44 -1.15
N GLU A 344 -31.46 -6.42 -1.11
CA GLU A 344 -30.35 -6.26 -2.07
C GLU A 344 -29.14 -7.14 -1.68
N VAL A 345 -28.60 -7.91 -2.65
CA VAL A 345 -27.28 -8.55 -2.51
C VAL A 345 -26.19 -7.47 -2.63
N VAL A 346 -25.57 -7.16 -1.50
CA VAL A 346 -24.55 -6.11 -1.33
C VAL A 346 -23.18 -6.55 -1.85
N MET A 347 -22.84 -7.82 -1.65
CA MET A 347 -21.57 -8.44 -2.04
C MET A 347 -21.76 -9.96 -2.15
N SER A 348 -21.06 -10.63 -3.06
CA SER A 348 -21.02 -12.11 -3.11
C SER A 348 -19.59 -12.63 -3.06
N ILE A 349 -19.40 -13.85 -2.55
CA ILE A 349 -18.15 -14.62 -2.56
C ILE A 349 -18.37 -15.88 -3.37
N ASN A 350 -17.39 -16.21 -4.23
CA ASN A 350 -17.41 -17.36 -5.13
C ASN A 350 -18.59 -17.42 -6.13
N SER A 351 -19.23 -16.29 -6.44
CA SER A 351 -20.39 -16.27 -7.37
C SER A 351 -20.08 -16.67 -8.82
N LEU A 352 -18.81 -16.84 -9.19
CA LEU A 352 -18.37 -17.36 -10.49
C LEU A 352 -17.88 -18.83 -10.45
N GLY A 353 -17.79 -19.47 -9.28
CA GLY A 353 -17.18 -20.81 -9.15
C GLY A 353 -15.67 -20.80 -9.40
N GLN A 354 -14.98 -19.80 -8.82
CA GLN A 354 -13.56 -19.48 -9.02
C GLN A 354 -12.78 -19.32 -7.69
N LEU A 355 -13.35 -19.80 -6.58
CA LEU A 355 -12.59 -20.19 -5.39
C LEU A 355 -11.56 -21.26 -5.80
N TYR A 356 -10.34 -21.10 -5.29
CA TYR A 356 -9.25 -22.04 -5.50
C TYR A 356 -8.39 -22.13 -4.25
N PHE A 357 -8.01 -23.35 -3.88
CA PHE A 357 -7.19 -23.62 -2.71
C PHE A 357 -6.34 -24.85 -3.02
N GLU A 358 -5.03 -24.68 -3.16
CA GLU A 358 -4.10 -25.79 -3.37
C GLU A 358 -3.74 -26.40 -2.02
N HIS A 359 -4.18 -27.63 -1.76
CA HIS A 359 -3.83 -28.37 -0.55
C HIS A 359 -2.33 -28.73 -0.52
N LEU A 360 -1.73 -28.69 0.67
CA LEU A 360 -0.32 -29.07 0.88
C LEU A 360 -0.04 -30.52 0.42
N GLN A 361 1.13 -30.76 -0.18
CA GLN A 361 1.54 -32.07 -0.69
C GLN A 361 2.89 -32.51 -0.12
N ASN A 362 3.07 -33.82 0.12
CA ASN A 362 4.32 -34.38 0.61
C ASN A 362 5.21 -34.80 -0.58
N PRO A 363 6.44 -34.26 -0.72
CA PRO A 363 7.34 -34.56 -1.85
C PRO A 363 7.58 -36.05 -2.12
N LEU A 364 7.57 -36.89 -1.08
CA LEU A 364 7.87 -38.32 -1.22
C LEU A 364 6.77 -39.10 -1.96
N MET A 365 5.52 -38.61 -1.97
CA MET A 365 4.40 -39.33 -2.59
C MET A 365 4.47 -39.36 -4.13
N GLN A 366 5.19 -38.44 -4.79
CA GLN A 366 5.38 -38.46 -6.25
C GLN A 366 6.58 -39.32 -6.71
N ARG A 367 7.60 -39.56 -5.87
CA ARG A 367 8.72 -40.43 -6.25
C ARG A 367 8.27 -41.90 -6.37
N ALA A 368 7.40 -42.34 -5.46
CA ALA A 368 6.84 -43.70 -5.47
C ALA A 368 5.92 -44.00 -6.68
N THR A 369 5.34 -42.99 -7.33
CA THR A 369 4.65 -43.18 -8.63
C THR A 369 5.61 -43.26 -9.79
N LYS A 370 6.69 -42.46 -9.83
CA LYS A 370 7.67 -42.49 -10.94
C LYS A 370 8.43 -43.82 -11.04
N GLU A 371 8.59 -44.57 -9.96
CA GLU A 371 9.16 -45.94 -10.01
C GLU A 371 8.20 -47.01 -10.59
N ASN A 372 6.95 -46.66 -10.94
CA ASN A 372 5.93 -47.61 -11.42
C ASN A 372 5.38 -47.32 -12.83
N GLU A 373 5.77 -46.23 -13.49
CA GLU A 373 5.26 -45.84 -14.83
C GLU A 373 6.38 -45.66 -15.88
N ASP A 374 7.40 -46.51 -15.82
CA ASP A 374 8.57 -46.46 -16.72
C ASP A 374 8.29 -47.15 -18.09
N THR A 375 7.29 -46.64 -18.83
CA THR A 375 6.95 -47.07 -20.20
C THR A 375 6.75 -45.89 -21.15
N SER A 376 7.86 -45.31 -21.59
CA SER A 376 8.06 -44.54 -22.85
C SER A 376 6.84 -43.85 -23.49
N VAL A 377 6.58 -42.59 -23.11
CA VAL A 377 5.84 -41.61 -23.93
C VAL A 377 6.62 -40.28 -23.95
N ASP A 378 6.62 -39.60 -25.08
CA ASP A 378 7.41 -38.39 -25.35
C ASP A 378 6.87 -37.17 -24.56
N THR A 379 7.55 -36.84 -23.46
CA THR A 379 7.02 -35.97 -22.38
C THR A 379 7.90 -34.74 -22.14
N THR A 380 8.20 -33.99 -23.20
CA THR A 380 9.00 -32.75 -23.10
C THR A 380 8.22 -31.55 -22.52
N GLN A 381 6.89 -31.52 -22.67
CA GLN A 381 6.03 -30.46 -22.12
C GLN A 381 5.68 -30.73 -20.63
N GLU A 382 5.14 -31.90 -20.32
CA GLU A 382 4.66 -32.25 -18.96
C GLU A 382 5.77 -32.27 -17.91
N ASN A 383 6.99 -32.70 -18.26
CA ASN A 383 8.12 -32.63 -17.35
C ASN A 383 8.51 -31.18 -16.99
N GLN A 384 8.25 -30.18 -17.84
CA GLN A 384 8.49 -28.77 -17.48
C GLN A 384 7.42 -28.23 -16.53
N ASP A 385 6.14 -28.56 -16.75
CA ASP A 385 5.06 -28.16 -15.86
C ASP A 385 5.13 -28.89 -14.49
N GLU A 386 5.62 -30.14 -14.44
CA GLU A 386 5.95 -30.84 -13.19
C GLU A 386 7.15 -30.21 -12.46
N LEU A 387 8.22 -29.85 -13.16
CA LEU A 387 9.36 -29.15 -12.54
C LEU A 387 8.92 -27.84 -11.89
N CYS A 388 8.04 -27.07 -12.56
CA CYS A 388 7.45 -25.82 -12.05
C CYS A 388 6.56 -25.98 -10.80
N LEU A 389 6.33 -27.20 -10.31
CA LEU A 389 5.64 -27.46 -9.04
C LEU A 389 6.60 -27.40 -7.83
N TRP A 390 7.88 -27.69 -8.03
CA TRP A 390 8.87 -27.87 -6.96
C TRP A 390 10.11 -26.96 -7.12
N GLU A 391 10.45 -26.55 -8.35
CA GLU A 391 11.49 -25.57 -8.68
C GLU A 391 10.94 -24.51 -9.64
N GLU A 392 10.90 -23.23 -9.24
CA GLU A 392 10.64 -22.12 -10.17
C GLU A 392 11.97 -21.41 -10.51
N LYS A 393 12.39 -21.46 -11.78
CA LYS A 393 13.60 -20.79 -12.25
C LYS A 393 13.29 -19.39 -12.76
N PHE A 394 14.01 -18.40 -12.26
CA PHE A 394 13.94 -17.01 -12.73
C PHE A 394 15.36 -16.47 -12.87
N GLU A 395 15.75 -16.15 -14.10
CA GLU A 395 17.13 -15.85 -14.46
C GLU A 395 18.10 -16.95 -13.96
N ASN A 396 19.04 -16.59 -13.09
CA ASN A 396 20.01 -17.52 -12.48
C ASN A 396 19.52 -18.09 -11.14
N PHE A 397 18.36 -17.66 -10.63
CA PHE A 397 17.82 -18.09 -9.34
C PHE A 397 16.89 -19.31 -9.51
N VAL A 398 16.96 -20.24 -8.55
CA VAL A 398 16.07 -21.40 -8.45
C VAL A 398 15.32 -21.32 -7.12
N ASP A 399 14.03 -21.04 -7.18
CA ASP A 399 13.14 -21.07 -6.02
C ASP A 399 12.70 -22.51 -5.74
N VAL A 400 13.34 -23.15 -4.76
CA VAL A 400 13.03 -24.52 -4.32
C VAL A 400 11.83 -24.47 -3.36
N LYS A 401 10.66 -24.90 -3.87
CA LYS A 401 9.38 -24.87 -3.16
C LYS A 401 9.24 -26.13 -2.32
N VAL A 402 9.78 -26.11 -1.10
CA VAL A 402 9.85 -27.28 -0.20
C VAL A 402 8.47 -27.89 0.10
N ASN A 403 7.41 -27.08 0.07
CA ASN A 403 6.01 -27.51 0.30
C ASN A 403 5.23 -27.79 -1.01
N GLY A 404 5.85 -27.55 -2.17
CA GLY A 404 5.22 -27.61 -3.48
C GLY A 404 4.14 -26.55 -3.67
N LYS A 405 2.89 -27.00 -3.71
CA LYS A 405 1.69 -26.20 -3.99
C LYS A 405 1.09 -25.62 -2.71
N THR A 406 0.94 -24.29 -2.66
CA THR A 406 0.38 -23.56 -1.51
C THR A 406 -0.67 -22.51 -1.88
N ASP A 407 -0.92 -22.27 -3.18
CA ASP A 407 -1.68 -21.11 -3.66
C ASP A 407 -3.12 -21.08 -3.11
N THR A 408 -3.61 -19.88 -2.78
CA THR A 408 -5.03 -19.65 -2.44
C THR A 408 -5.61 -18.54 -3.31
N GLY A 409 -6.94 -18.50 -3.46
CA GLY A 409 -7.61 -17.41 -4.17
C GLY A 409 -9.12 -17.53 -4.21
N VAL A 410 -9.81 -16.39 -4.37
CA VAL A 410 -11.28 -16.35 -4.49
C VAL A 410 -11.73 -15.11 -5.26
N VAL A 411 -12.90 -15.23 -5.89
CA VAL A 411 -13.61 -14.10 -6.50
C VAL A 411 -14.64 -13.51 -5.54
N LEU A 412 -14.58 -12.19 -5.40
CA LEU A 412 -15.50 -11.36 -4.65
C LEU A 412 -16.25 -10.45 -5.64
N LYS A 413 -17.58 -10.52 -5.65
CA LYS A 413 -18.45 -9.81 -6.58
C LYS A 413 -18.99 -8.52 -5.98
N GLN A 414 -19.05 -7.50 -6.81
CA GLN A 414 -19.53 -6.16 -6.52
C GLN A 414 -20.09 -5.49 -7.82
N ILE A 415 -20.27 -4.16 -7.82
CA ILE A 415 -21.09 -3.42 -8.82
C ILE A 415 -20.31 -2.15 -9.28
N PHE A 416 -19.42 -2.26 -10.28
CA PHE A 416 -18.50 -1.18 -10.75
C PHE A 416 -18.14 -1.29 -12.27
N PRO A 417 -17.54 -0.27 -12.92
CA PRO A 417 -17.02 -0.28 -14.31
C PRO A 417 -15.57 -0.81 -14.49
N LYS A 418 -15.18 -0.96 -15.77
CA LYS A 418 -14.08 -1.80 -16.33
C LYS A 418 -12.64 -1.44 -15.96
N CYS A 419 -11.79 -2.49 -15.96
CA CYS A 419 -10.33 -2.43 -16.07
C CYS A 419 -9.86 -3.40 -17.17
N ASP A 420 -8.68 -3.17 -17.77
CA ASP A 420 -8.13 -4.01 -18.85
C ASP A 420 -7.09 -5.05 -18.36
N GLY A 421 -7.21 -6.26 -18.91
CA GLY A 421 -6.12 -7.24 -19.13
C GLY A 421 -5.47 -7.88 -17.89
N ASP A 422 -4.68 -7.09 -17.18
CA ASP A 422 -3.67 -7.56 -16.23
C ASP A 422 -4.05 -7.36 -14.75
N ALA A 423 -3.53 -8.24 -13.90
CA ALA A 423 -3.67 -8.15 -12.45
C ALA A 423 -2.77 -7.05 -11.85
N TYR A 424 -3.24 -6.38 -10.80
CA TYR A 424 -2.37 -5.60 -9.91
C TYR A 424 -1.52 -6.53 -9.06
N ARG A 425 -0.23 -6.21 -8.88
CA ARG A 425 0.71 -7.02 -8.09
C ARG A 425 1.05 -6.35 -6.76
N LEU A 426 0.74 -7.05 -5.67
CA LEU A 426 1.07 -6.72 -4.28
C LEU A 426 2.25 -7.56 -3.83
N TYR A 427 3.45 -7.06 -4.15
CA TYR A 427 4.74 -7.60 -3.76
C TYR A 427 5.67 -6.40 -3.55
N ASN A 428 6.33 -6.33 -2.39
CA ASN A 428 7.12 -5.19 -1.95
C ASN A 428 8.47 -5.18 -2.68
N LEU A 429 8.65 -4.27 -3.63
CA LEU A 429 9.79 -4.29 -4.57
C LEU A 429 10.49 -2.93 -4.68
N ASP A 430 11.82 -2.95 -4.73
CA ASP A 430 12.67 -1.78 -4.94
C ASP A 430 12.72 -1.40 -6.43
N VAL A 431 11.60 -0.93 -6.96
CA VAL A 431 11.47 -0.62 -8.39
C VAL A 431 12.05 0.77 -8.68
N TYR A 432 13.35 0.82 -8.93
CA TYR A 432 14.01 2.06 -9.36
C TYR A 432 13.41 2.59 -10.66
N GLY A 433 13.04 3.88 -10.66
CA GLY A 433 12.47 4.56 -11.83
C GLY A 433 11.20 3.91 -12.38
N TYR A 434 10.31 3.41 -11.51
CA TYR A 434 9.00 2.84 -11.88
C TYR A 434 8.24 3.65 -12.95
N LYS A 435 7.38 2.99 -13.72
CA LYS A 435 6.48 3.65 -14.68
C LYS A 435 5.21 4.12 -13.99
N VAL A 436 4.68 5.27 -14.41
CA VAL A 436 3.33 5.73 -14.04
C VAL A 436 2.28 4.92 -14.84
N HIS A 437 1.10 4.69 -14.26
CA HIS A 437 0.01 3.87 -14.83
C HIS A 437 0.34 2.37 -15.09
N ASP A 438 1.45 1.88 -14.53
CA ASP A 438 1.84 0.46 -14.54
C ASP A 438 1.17 -0.31 -13.37
N LYS A 439 0.97 -1.63 -13.49
CA LYS A 439 0.31 -2.49 -12.48
C LYS A 439 1.29 -3.32 -11.62
N MET A 440 2.59 -3.28 -11.91
CA MET A 440 3.64 -4.03 -11.21
C MET A 440 3.74 -3.68 -9.71
N GLY A 441 4.34 -4.57 -8.92
CA GLY A 441 4.67 -4.30 -7.51
C GLY A 441 5.59 -3.07 -7.35
N ILE A 442 5.55 -2.47 -6.17
CA ILE A 442 6.40 -1.34 -5.74
C ILE A 442 6.67 -1.53 -4.24
N TYR A 443 7.30 -0.55 -3.58
CA TYR A 443 7.81 -0.66 -2.21
C TYR A 443 6.88 -1.23 -1.13
N GLY A 444 5.56 -1.01 -1.20
CA GLY A 444 4.62 -1.41 -0.15
C GLY A 444 3.23 -1.82 -0.65
N SER A 445 2.56 -2.65 0.15
CA SER A 445 1.33 -3.36 -0.23
C SER A 445 0.28 -3.29 0.88
N VAL A 446 -0.84 -2.61 0.64
CA VAL A 446 -2.02 -2.66 1.52
C VAL A 446 -3.13 -3.43 0.81
N PRO A 447 -3.43 -4.69 1.18
CA PRO A 447 -4.44 -5.53 0.52
C PRO A 447 -5.86 -5.15 0.94
N TYR A 448 -6.23 -3.89 0.69
CA TYR A 448 -7.49 -3.26 1.05
C TYR A 448 -8.06 -2.52 -0.16
N LEU A 449 -9.28 -2.88 -0.53
CA LEU A 449 -10.00 -2.34 -1.67
C LEU A 449 -11.27 -1.64 -1.18
N LEU A 450 -11.45 -0.40 -1.63
CA LEU A 450 -12.69 0.37 -1.44
C LEU A 450 -13.52 0.40 -2.72
N ALA A 451 -14.84 0.35 -2.54
CA ALA A 451 -15.79 0.34 -3.62
C ALA A 451 -17.01 1.22 -3.25
N HIS A 452 -17.24 2.30 -4.01
CA HIS A 452 -18.19 3.36 -3.70
C HIS A 452 -19.30 3.52 -4.76
N LYS A 453 -20.57 3.30 -4.36
CA LYS A 453 -21.78 3.63 -5.14
C LYS A 453 -22.59 4.74 -4.47
N LEU A 454 -23.45 5.42 -5.24
CA LEU A 454 -24.46 6.34 -4.70
C LEU A 454 -25.21 5.67 -3.53
N GLY A 455 -25.12 6.28 -2.35
CA GLY A 455 -25.76 5.81 -1.13
C GLY A 455 -25.15 4.57 -0.44
N ARG A 456 -24.09 3.94 -0.98
CA ARG A 456 -23.41 2.82 -0.29
C ARG A 456 -21.93 2.67 -0.66
N THR A 457 -21.08 2.72 0.36
CA THR A 457 -19.64 2.42 0.30
C THR A 457 -19.37 1.09 0.98
N LEU A 458 -18.43 0.33 0.44
CA LEU A 458 -18.07 -1.00 0.91
C LEU A 458 -16.53 -1.15 0.88
N GLY A 459 -16.01 -2.05 1.72
CA GLY A 459 -14.59 -2.39 1.76
C GLY A 459 -14.35 -3.90 1.80
N ILE A 460 -13.25 -4.33 1.18
CA ILE A 460 -12.71 -5.68 1.24
C ILE A 460 -11.29 -5.57 1.78
N PHE A 461 -11.00 -6.21 2.91
CA PHE A 461 -9.64 -6.32 3.45
C PHE A 461 -9.21 -7.79 3.46
N TRP A 462 -8.22 -8.11 2.63
CA TRP A 462 -7.68 -9.45 2.41
C TRP A 462 -6.41 -9.63 3.26
N LEU A 463 -6.50 -10.33 4.38
CA LEU A 463 -5.42 -10.43 5.36
C LEU A 463 -4.43 -11.55 4.99
N ASN A 464 -3.64 -11.31 3.94
CA ASN A 464 -2.56 -12.20 3.49
C ASN A 464 -1.27 -11.40 3.23
N ALA A 465 -0.12 -11.93 3.64
CA ALA A 465 1.19 -11.27 3.58
C ALA A 465 2.16 -11.87 2.53
N SER A 466 1.73 -12.90 1.80
CA SER A 466 2.47 -13.44 0.65
C SER A 466 2.32 -12.55 -0.59
N GLU A 467 3.08 -12.86 -1.64
CA GLU A 467 2.83 -12.29 -2.97
C GLU A 467 1.36 -12.47 -3.35
N THR A 468 0.70 -11.36 -3.67
CA THR A 468 -0.74 -11.34 -3.94
C THR A 468 -1.04 -10.62 -5.25
N LEU A 469 -1.92 -11.18 -6.07
CA LEU A 469 -2.39 -10.63 -7.34
C LEU A 469 -3.89 -10.33 -7.25
N VAL A 470 -4.30 -9.19 -7.81
CA VAL A 470 -5.69 -8.73 -7.82
C VAL A 470 -6.15 -8.48 -9.26
N GLU A 471 -7.00 -9.35 -9.78
CA GLU A 471 -7.70 -9.12 -11.06
C GLU A 471 -8.99 -8.32 -10.82
N ILE A 472 -9.35 -7.48 -11.79
CA ILE A 472 -10.60 -6.71 -11.78
C ILE A 472 -11.24 -6.90 -13.16
N SER A 473 -12.42 -7.51 -13.21
CA SER A 473 -13.23 -7.63 -14.43
C SER A 473 -14.58 -6.96 -14.25
N THR A 474 -15.17 -6.51 -15.36
CA THR A 474 -16.47 -5.83 -15.37
C THR A 474 -17.35 -6.37 -16.47
N GLU A 475 -18.64 -6.46 -16.17
CA GLU A 475 -19.68 -6.80 -17.12
C GLU A 475 -20.82 -5.76 -17.01
N PRO A 476 -21.36 -5.22 -18.12
CA PRO A 476 -22.63 -4.51 -18.07
C PRO A 476 -23.76 -5.54 -17.84
N ALA A 477 -24.25 -5.67 -16.61
CA ALA A 477 -25.32 -6.61 -16.29
C ALA A 477 -26.68 -6.06 -16.77
N VAL A 478 -27.15 -6.61 -17.89
CA VAL A 478 -28.46 -6.27 -18.46
C VAL A 478 -29.57 -7.00 -17.69
N LYS A 479 -30.32 -6.29 -16.85
CA LYS A 479 -31.56 -6.81 -16.26
C LYS A 479 -32.75 -6.51 -17.17
N TYR A 480 -33.34 -7.56 -17.71
CA TYR A 480 -34.64 -7.48 -18.41
C TYR A 480 -35.78 -7.53 -17.41
N THR A 481 -36.43 -6.39 -17.16
CA THR A 481 -37.63 -6.34 -16.31
C THR A 481 -38.88 -6.58 -17.15
N LEU A 482 -39.44 -7.79 -17.09
CA LEU A 482 -40.73 -8.12 -17.71
C LEU A 482 -41.89 -7.55 -16.88
N THR A 483 -42.32 -6.33 -17.19
CA THR A 483 -43.60 -5.78 -16.70
C THR A 483 -44.78 -6.54 -17.31
N GLN A 484 -45.72 -7.00 -16.48
CA GLN A 484 -46.90 -7.78 -16.91
C GLN A 484 -48.00 -6.95 -17.63
N MET A 485 -47.64 -6.12 -18.63
CA MET A 485 -48.59 -5.47 -19.55
C MET A 485 -48.00 -5.25 -20.96
N GLY A 486 -47.99 -6.29 -21.78
CA GLY A 486 -47.85 -6.19 -23.24
C GLY A 486 -46.48 -5.74 -23.79
N PRO A 487 -46.34 -5.63 -25.13
CA PRO A 487 -45.09 -5.35 -25.81
C PRO A 487 -44.81 -3.83 -25.91
N VAL A 488 -44.71 -3.13 -24.77
CA VAL A 488 -44.39 -1.70 -24.73
C VAL A 488 -43.14 -1.47 -23.87
N ALA A 489 -42.03 -1.19 -24.55
CA ALA A 489 -40.78 -0.62 -24.00
C ALA A 489 -40.35 -1.12 -22.60
N ALA A 490 -39.81 -2.35 -22.54
CA ALA A 490 -39.06 -2.79 -21.37
C ALA A 490 -37.86 -1.85 -21.13
N LYS A 491 -37.91 -1.05 -20.05
CA LYS A 491 -36.79 -0.17 -19.67
C LYS A 491 -35.57 -1.01 -19.32
N GLN A 492 -34.57 -1.00 -20.19
CA GLN A 492 -33.34 -1.77 -20.06
C GLN A 492 -32.44 -1.17 -18.97
N LYS A 493 -32.61 -1.61 -17.72
CA LYS A 493 -31.76 -1.16 -16.61
C LYS A 493 -30.42 -1.89 -16.68
N VAL A 494 -29.40 -1.18 -17.16
CA VAL A 494 -28.00 -1.64 -17.13
C VAL A 494 -27.44 -1.35 -15.74
N GLU A 495 -27.07 -2.40 -15.01
CA GLU A 495 -26.33 -2.29 -13.76
C GLU A 495 -24.89 -2.73 -14.01
N SER A 496 -23.91 -1.87 -13.71
CA SER A 496 -22.49 -2.14 -13.91
C SER A 496 -22.00 -3.16 -12.87
N ARG A 497 -21.61 -4.36 -13.29
CA ARG A 497 -21.08 -5.41 -12.41
C ARG A 497 -19.56 -5.38 -12.42
N THR A 498 -18.92 -5.55 -11.27
CA THR A 498 -17.49 -5.85 -11.20
C THR A 498 -17.21 -7.04 -10.32
N ASP A 499 -16.31 -7.91 -10.76
CA ASP A 499 -15.78 -9.01 -9.98
C ASP A 499 -14.28 -8.77 -9.73
N VAL A 500 -13.86 -8.98 -8.50
CA VAL A 500 -12.47 -8.82 -8.06
C VAL A 500 -11.95 -10.19 -7.64
N ARG A 501 -10.84 -10.63 -8.23
CA ARG A 501 -10.21 -11.91 -7.91
C ARG A 501 -8.92 -11.68 -7.14
N TRP A 502 -8.86 -12.19 -5.92
CA TRP A 502 -7.66 -12.21 -5.09
C TRP A 502 -6.97 -13.57 -5.24
N MET A 503 -5.65 -13.57 -5.42
CA MET A 503 -4.84 -14.78 -5.54
C MET A 503 -3.52 -14.56 -4.78
N SER A 504 -3.22 -15.42 -3.82
CA SER A 504 -2.03 -15.32 -2.95
C SER A 504 -1.21 -16.60 -3.01
N GLU A 505 0.12 -16.50 -3.03
CA GLU A 505 1.03 -17.65 -3.19
C GLU A 505 0.97 -18.64 -2.00
N SER A 506 0.70 -18.15 -0.78
CA SER A 506 0.70 -18.98 0.42
C SER A 506 -0.29 -18.45 1.47
N GLY A 507 -0.21 -18.99 2.69
CA GLY A 507 -1.09 -18.65 3.81
C GLY A 507 -2.49 -19.25 3.70
N ILE A 508 -3.45 -18.62 4.37
CA ILE A 508 -4.88 -18.96 4.33
C ILE A 508 -5.70 -17.94 3.54
N ILE A 509 -6.96 -18.27 3.28
CA ILE A 509 -7.98 -17.27 2.92
C ILE A 509 -8.49 -16.65 4.21
N ASP A 510 -8.30 -15.35 4.38
CA ASP A 510 -8.81 -14.58 5.52
C ASP A 510 -9.27 -13.21 5.02
N VAL A 511 -10.58 -13.00 4.95
CA VAL A 511 -11.16 -11.80 4.35
C VAL A 511 -12.18 -11.15 5.28
N PHE A 512 -12.02 -9.85 5.49
CA PHE A 512 -12.96 -8.98 6.18
C PHE A 512 -13.78 -8.18 5.17
N LEU A 513 -15.09 -8.20 5.37
CA LEU A 513 -16.11 -7.60 4.52
C LEU A 513 -16.71 -6.43 5.31
N LEU A 514 -16.39 -5.21 4.89
CA LEU A 514 -16.73 -3.97 5.58
C LEU A 514 -17.95 -3.36 4.89
N THR A 515 -19.12 -3.35 5.54
CA THR A 515 -20.39 -3.08 4.83
C THR A 515 -20.88 -1.64 4.89
N GLY A 516 -20.09 -0.71 5.43
CA GLY A 516 -20.42 0.72 5.51
C GLY A 516 -21.68 1.01 6.33
N PRO A 517 -22.63 1.82 5.84
CA PRO A 517 -22.83 2.17 4.43
C PRO A 517 -22.14 3.47 3.96
N THR A 518 -21.67 4.36 4.85
CA THR A 518 -20.99 5.59 4.42
C THR A 518 -19.47 5.39 4.28
N PRO A 519 -18.73 6.27 3.58
CA PRO A 519 -17.26 6.19 3.54
C PRO A 519 -16.66 6.24 4.95
N SER A 520 -17.19 7.10 5.82
CA SER A 520 -16.76 7.23 7.22
C SER A 520 -16.97 5.95 8.03
N ASP A 521 -18.03 5.18 7.77
CA ASP A 521 -18.26 3.91 8.45
C ASP A 521 -17.26 2.84 7.98
N VAL A 522 -16.95 2.77 6.67
CA VAL A 522 -15.94 1.84 6.16
C VAL A 522 -14.54 2.18 6.68
N PHE A 523 -14.16 3.46 6.77
CA PHE A 523 -12.90 3.86 7.40
C PHE A 523 -12.86 3.49 8.90
N ARG A 524 -13.97 3.68 9.62
CA ARG A 524 -14.08 3.26 11.03
C ARG A 524 -13.94 1.74 11.17
N GLN A 525 -14.64 0.97 10.33
CA GLN A 525 -14.57 -0.49 10.26
C GLN A 525 -13.13 -0.98 10.01
N TYR A 526 -12.42 -0.40 9.04
CA TYR A 526 -11.02 -0.75 8.77
C TYR A 526 -10.06 -0.38 9.91
N SER A 527 -10.23 0.80 10.52
CA SER A 527 -9.40 1.24 11.65
C SER A 527 -9.65 0.47 12.95
N TYR A 528 -10.86 -0.08 13.14
CA TYR A 528 -11.18 -0.93 14.29
C TYR A 528 -10.42 -2.26 14.23
N LEU A 529 -10.10 -2.73 13.02
CA LEU A 529 -9.27 -3.91 12.79
C LEU A 529 -7.76 -3.57 12.88
N THR A 530 -7.30 -2.54 12.18
CA THR A 530 -5.85 -2.31 11.92
C THR A 530 -5.21 -1.18 12.75
N GLY A 531 -6.00 -0.38 13.46
CA GLY A 531 -5.58 0.82 14.18
C GLY A 531 -5.80 2.12 13.39
N THR A 532 -5.80 3.25 14.10
CA THR A 532 -5.84 4.60 13.51
C THR A 532 -4.43 5.12 13.20
N GLN A 533 -4.36 6.27 12.52
CA GLN A 533 -3.12 7.02 12.36
C GLN A 533 -2.52 7.35 13.74
N ALA A 534 -1.21 7.14 13.92
CA ALA A 534 -0.54 7.64 15.11
C ALA A 534 -0.47 9.18 15.07
N MET A 535 -0.82 9.84 16.19
CA MET A 535 -0.76 11.29 16.28
C MET A 535 0.69 11.78 16.10
N PRO A 536 1.02 12.52 15.04
CA PRO A 536 2.40 12.92 14.76
C PRO A 536 2.90 13.96 15.77
N PRO A 537 4.22 14.04 16.01
CA PRO A 537 4.81 15.23 16.60
C PRO A 537 4.72 16.39 15.58
N LEU A 538 4.32 17.59 16.03
CA LEU A 538 3.98 18.73 15.17
C LEU A 538 5.09 19.10 14.17
N PHE A 539 6.36 18.91 14.53
CA PHE A 539 7.49 19.20 13.65
C PHE A 539 7.48 18.37 12.36
N SER A 540 6.92 17.14 12.37
CA SER A 540 6.90 16.28 11.19
C SER A 540 5.84 16.68 10.16
N LEU A 541 5.01 17.67 10.49
CA LEU A 541 4.10 18.33 9.57
C LEU A 541 4.70 19.63 8.99
N GLY A 542 5.91 20.03 9.43
CA GLY A 542 6.67 21.13 8.84
C GLY A 542 7.27 20.76 7.48
N TYR A 543 8.25 21.54 7.02
CA TYR A 543 9.02 21.23 5.82
C TYR A 543 10.31 20.46 6.17
N HIS A 544 10.59 19.41 5.39
CA HIS A 544 11.72 18.49 5.54
C HIS A 544 12.70 18.64 4.37
N GLN A 545 13.96 18.94 4.66
CA GLN A 545 15.03 19.07 3.66
C GLN A 545 15.96 17.86 3.66
N CYS A 546 16.12 17.22 2.50
CA CYS A 546 16.97 16.05 2.29
C CYS A 546 17.63 16.04 0.90
N ARG A 547 18.75 15.33 0.78
CA ARG A 547 19.31 14.75 -0.47
C ARG A 547 20.29 13.64 -0.09
N TRP A 548 20.66 12.80 -1.05
CA TRP A 548 21.81 11.90 -0.95
C TRP A 548 23.07 12.65 -1.47
N ASN A 549 24.09 12.95 -0.66
CA ASN A 549 23.97 13.27 0.77
C ASN A 549 24.17 14.79 0.98
N TYR A 550 24.13 15.23 2.24
CA TYR A 550 24.95 16.36 2.68
C TYR A 550 26.34 15.86 3.08
N GLU A 551 27.40 16.48 2.58
CA GLU A 551 28.73 15.85 2.60
C GLU A 551 29.34 15.75 4.00
N ASP A 552 29.15 16.78 4.84
CA ASP A 552 29.71 16.87 6.19
C ASP A 552 28.92 17.82 7.12
N GLU A 553 29.41 18.02 8.35
CA GLU A 553 28.85 18.97 9.33
C GLU A 553 28.85 20.44 8.88
N GLN A 554 29.76 20.86 7.98
CA GLN A 554 29.78 22.23 7.46
C GLN A 554 28.75 22.42 6.34
N ASP A 555 28.51 21.42 5.50
CA ASP A 555 27.44 21.42 4.51
C ASP A 555 26.05 21.49 5.18
N VAL A 556 25.80 20.63 6.19
CA VAL A 556 24.58 20.69 7.01
C VAL A 556 24.37 22.08 7.63
N LYS A 557 25.44 22.67 8.17
CA LYS A 557 25.44 24.02 8.77
C LYS A 557 25.24 25.13 7.73
N ALA A 558 25.78 24.98 6.52
CA ALA A 558 25.62 25.94 5.43
C ALA A 558 24.18 25.94 4.90
N VAL A 559 23.56 24.77 4.79
CA VAL A 559 22.15 24.64 4.41
C VAL A 559 21.23 25.18 5.51
N ASP A 560 21.48 24.84 6.78
CA ASP A 560 20.77 25.42 7.94
C ASP A 560 20.90 26.96 8.04
N ALA A 561 22.00 27.53 7.54
CA ALA A 561 22.18 28.97 7.40
C ALA A 561 21.40 29.54 6.20
N GLY A 562 21.44 28.89 5.03
CA GLY A 562 20.74 29.33 3.83
C GLY A 562 19.22 29.47 4.01
N PHE A 563 18.57 28.54 4.72
CA PHE A 563 17.15 28.68 5.08
C PHE A 563 16.86 29.94 5.92
N ASP A 564 17.77 30.29 6.82
CA ASP A 564 17.66 31.47 7.68
C ASP A 564 17.96 32.78 6.92
N GLU A 565 18.86 32.74 5.94
CA GLU A 565 19.25 33.87 5.08
C GLU A 565 18.15 34.21 4.06
N HIS A 566 17.53 33.18 3.47
CA HIS A 566 16.47 33.35 2.46
C HIS A 566 15.05 33.42 3.03
N ASP A 567 14.85 33.49 4.36
CA ASP A 567 13.54 33.53 5.07
C ASP A 567 12.59 32.38 4.70
N ILE A 568 13.14 31.17 4.58
CA ILE A 568 12.38 29.93 4.29
C ILE A 568 12.36 29.07 5.56
N PRO A 569 11.18 28.78 6.15
CA PRO A 569 11.11 27.95 7.34
C PRO A 569 11.26 26.46 7.02
N TYR A 570 11.98 25.73 7.87
CA TYR A 570 12.08 24.27 7.81
C TYR A 570 12.31 23.69 9.22
N ASP A 571 11.83 22.47 9.44
CA ASP A 571 11.90 21.82 10.76
C ASP A 571 12.96 20.72 10.81
N VAL A 572 13.17 19.99 9.72
CA VAL A 572 13.95 18.73 9.75
C VAL A 572 15.05 18.71 8.70
N MET A 573 16.28 18.58 9.16
CA MET A 573 17.45 18.21 8.34
C MET A 573 17.55 16.70 8.25
N TRP A 574 18.00 16.17 7.12
CA TRP A 574 18.10 14.72 6.87
C TRP A 574 19.50 14.30 6.44
N LEU A 575 19.92 13.11 6.87
CA LEU A 575 21.17 12.48 6.48
C LEU A 575 20.93 11.07 5.93
N ASP A 576 21.39 10.89 4.70
CA ASP A 576 21.39 9.67 3.90
C ASP A 576 22.62 8.79 4.23
N ILE A 577 22.80 7.66 3.53
CA ILE A 577 23.71 6.56 3.91
C ILE A 577 25.18 6.97 4.08
N GLU A 578 25.61 8.06 3.44
CA GLU A 578 26.98 8.59 3.48
C GLU A 578 27.39 9.20 4.84
N HIS A 579 26.44 9.39 5.78
CA HIS A 579 26.77 9.82 7.14
C HIS A 579 27.39 8.73 8.02
N THR A 580 27.25 7.47 7.63
CA THR A 580 27.69 6.28 8.39
C THR A 580 29.15 5.93 8.12
N GLU A 581 29.81 5.23 9.05
CA GLU A 581 31.18 4.73 8.84
C GLU A 581 31.20 3.53 7.88
N GLY A 582 31.16 3.81 6.58
CA GLY A 582 31.19 2.79 5.52
C GLY A 582 29.96 1.90 5.47
N LYS A 583 28.76 2.51 5.56
CA LYS A 583 27.45 1.83 5.53
C LYS A 583 27.27 0.82 6.67
N ARG A 584 27.77 1.20 7.86
CA ARG A 584 27.49 0.58 9.16
C ARG A 584 26.48 1.45 9.91
N TYR A 585 25.22 1.06 9.98
CA TYR A 585 24.20 1.81 10.73
C TYR A 585 24.56 1.94 12.22
N PHE A 586 23.92 2.87 12.93
CA PHE A 586 24.27 3.25 14.32
C PHE A 586 25.71 3.78 14.50
N THR A 587 26.42 4.13 13.41
CA THR A 587 27.75 4.76 13.43
C THR A 587 27.75 6.11 12.70
N TRP A 588 28.84 6.86 12.82
CA TRP A 588 29.07 8.13 12.13
C TRP A 588 30.44 8.10 11.45
N ASP A 589 30.55 8.57 10.20
CA ASP A 589 31.84 8.73 9.55
C ASP A 589 32.69 9.76 10.30
N LYS A 590 33.85 9.33 10.82
CA LYS A 590 34.68 10.14 11.72
C LYS A 590 35.40 11.31 11.04
N LYS A 591 35.31 11.46 9.72
CA LYS A 591 35.88 12.58 8.95
C LYS A 591 34.81 13.61 8.59
N ARG A 592 33.66 13.14 8.10
CA ARG A 592 32.49 13.95 7.70
C ARG A 592 31.69 14.44 8.91
N PHE A 593 31.48 13.57 9.90
CA PHE A 593 30.68 13.81 11.10
C PHE A 593 31.46 13.51 12.39
N PRO A 594 32.55 14.26 12.69
CA PRO A 594 33.38 14.06 13.88
C PRO A 594 32.74 14.50 15.21
N ASN A 595 31.72 15.37 15.19
CA ASN A 595 31.04 15.94 16.35
C ASN A 595 29.50 15.94 16.18
N PRO A 596 28.84 14.80 15.91
CA PRO A 596 27.43 14.78 15.49
C PRO A 596 26.47 15.35 16.55
N LYS A 597 26.83 15.26 17.83
CA LYS A 597 26.13 15.94 18.93
C LYS A 597 26.18 17.47 18.79
N ARG A 598 27.34 18.06 18.48
CA ARG A 598 27.48 19.51 18.25
C ARG A 598 26.61 19.99 17.07
N MET A 599 26.54 19.21 16.00
CA MET A 599 25.65 19.48 14.86
C MET A 599 24.17 19.48 15.29
N GLN A 600 23.74 18.48 16.06
CA GLN A 600 22.39 18.43 16.62
C GLN A 600 22.11 19.57 17.62
N GLU A 601 23.09 19.96 18.43
CA GLU A 601 22.97 21.07 19.37
C GLU A 601 22.76 22.42 18.66
N LEU A 602 23.40 22.62 17.50
CA LEU A 602 23.14 23.79 16.64
C LEU A 602 21.71 23.77 16.08
N LEU A 603 21.23 22.64 15.57
CA LEU A 603 19.84 22.48 15.10
C LEU A 603 18.83 22.69 16.25
N ARG A 604 19.07 22.13 17.44
CA ARG A 604 18.21 22.32 18.62
C ARG A 604 18.14 23.79 19.04
N SER A 605 19.24 24.55 18.89
CA SER A 605 19.25 25.99 19.19
C SER A 605 18.26 26.78 18.32
N LYS A 606 18.07 26.37 17.06
CA LYS A 606 17.08 26.91 16.11
C LYS A 606 15.72 26.20 16.15
N LYS A 607 15.47 25.35 17.15
CA LYS A 607 14.25 24.54 17.29
C LYS A 607 13.99 23.62 16.08
N ARG A 608 15.06 23.07 15.49
CA ARG A 608 15.03 22.10 14.38
C ARG A 608 15.39 20.69 14.85
N LYS A 609 15.14 19.71 13.99
CA LYS A 609 15.35 18.27 14.20
C LYS A 609 16.31 17.70 13.16
N LEU A 610 16.79 16.49 13.43
CA LEU A 610 17.61 15.69 12.52
C LEU A 610 16.88 14.36 12.24
N VAL A 611 16.95 13.86 11.01
CA VAL A 611 16.62 12.47 10.66
C VAL A 611 17.85 11.79 10.07
N VAL A 612 18.07 10.54 10.43
CA VAL A 612 19.14 9.69 9.88
C VAL A 612 18.56 8.39 9.32
N ILE A 613 19.12 7.91 8.23
CA ILE A 613 18.74 6.63 7.62
C ILE A 613 19.27 5.42 8.42
N SER A 614 18.50 4.33 8.48
CA SER A 614 18.83 3.08 9.14
C SER A 614 18.08 1.90 8.50
N ASP A 615 18.79 1.12 7.70
CA ASP A 615 18.22 0.08 6.85
C ASP A 615 18.34 -1.33 7.50
N PRO A 616 17.62 -2.35 7.03
CA PRO A 616 17.59 -3.67 7.69
C PRO A 616 18.84 -4.54 7.41
N HIS A 617 19.64 -4.16 6.41
CA HIS A 617 20.81 -4.90 5.98
C HIS A 617 22.05 -4.50 6.82
N ILE A 618 22.70 -5.48 7.43
CA ILE A 618 23.81 -5.28 8.36
C ILE A 618 25.09 -5.77 7.69
N LYS A 619 26.03 -4.84 7.44
CA LYS A 619 27.33 -5.13 6.82
C LYS A 619 28.02 -6.33 7.48
N VAL A 620 28.44 -7.31 6.67
CA VAL A 620 29.31 -8.41 7.11
C VAL A 620 30.70 -7.86 7.45
N ASP A 621 30.96 -7.72 8.74
CA ASP A 621 32.23 -7.24 9.32
C ASP A 621 32.33 -7.69 10.79
N PRO A 622 33.21 -8.64 11.14
CA PRO A 622 33.40 -9.09 12.53
C PRO A 622 33.78 -7.97 13.52
N ASN A 623 34.30 -6.83 13.05
CA ASN A 623 34.66 -5.69 13.89
C ASN A 623 33.46 -4.75 14.15
N TYR A 624 32.37 -4.90 13.39
CA TYR A 624 31.15 -4.11 13.55
C TYR A 624 30.28 -4.74 14.64
N SER A 625 30.19 -4.07 15.79
CA SER A 625 29.58 -4.62 17.01
C SER A 625 28.10 -4.99 16.90
N VAL A 626 27.37 -4.40 15.95
CA VAL A 626 25.97 -4.77 15.64
C VAL A 626 25.94 -6.10 14.87
N TYR A 627 26.80 -6.29 13.86
CA TYR A 627 26.94 -7.55 13.13
C TYR A 627 27.37 -8.70 14.06
N ALA A 628 28.44 -8.48 14.83
CA ALA A 628 28.99 -9.51 15.72
C ALA A 628 27.95 -10.02 16.73
N LYS A 629 27.18 -9.12 17.35
CA LYS A 629 26.11 -9.48 18.31
C LYS A 629 24.89 -10.13 17.63
N ALA A 630 24.50 -9.66 16.45
CA ALA A 630 23.40 -10.28 15.71
C ALA A 630 23.74 -11.71 15.28
N LYS A 631 25.01 -11.95 14.87
CA LYS A 631 25.51 -13.30 14.54
C LYS A 631 25.60 -14.20 15.77
N GLU A 632 26.18 -13.70 16.87
CA GLU A 632 26.27 -14.40 18.16
C GLU A 632 24.89 -14.86 18.70
N GLN A 633 23.84 -14.07 18.47
CA GLN A 633 22.49 -14.33 18.99
C GLN A 633 21.52 -14.96 17.97
N GLY A 634 21.98 -15.26 16.74
CA GLY A 634 21.16 -15.87 15.70
C GLY A 634 19.99 -14.99 15.24
N PHE A 635 20.25 -13.69 15.05
CA PHE A 635 19.25 -12.67 14.74
C PHE A 635 19.07 -12.36 13.25
N PHE A 636 19.80 -13.04 12.38
CA PHE A 636 19.63 -12.92 10.93
C PHE A 636 18.56 -13.89 10.39
N VAL A 637 17.95 -13.51 9.27
CA VAL A 637 17.20 -14.44 8.41
C VAL A 637 18.17 -15.53 7.95
N ARG A 638 17.71 -16.78 7.81
CA ARG A 638 18.55 -17.90 7.38
C ARG A 638 18.37 -18.21 5.90
N ASN A 639 19.39 -18.79 5.27
CA ASN A 639 19.25 -19.46 3.98
C ASN A 639 18.59 -20.85 4.16
N HIS A 640 18.31 -21.53 3.05
CA HIS A 640 17.67 -22.86 3.10
C HIS A 640 18.56 -23.96 3.71
N ASP A 641 19.88 -23.75 3.73
CA ASP A 641 20.89 -24.64 4.34
C ASP A 641 21.00 -24.44 5.86
N GLY A 642 20.29 -23.45 6.42
CA GLY A 642 20.24 -23.13 7.85
C GLY A 642 21.33 -22.17 8.35
N GLY A 643 22.23 -21.70 7.48
CA GLY A 643 23.19 -20.63 7.79
C GLY A 643 22.56 -19.23 7.69
N ASP A 644 23.30 -18.19 8.09
CA ASP A 644 22.85 -16.80 7.90
C ASP A 644 22.61 -16.50 6.41
N PHE A 645 21.52 -15.81 6.08
CA PHE A 645 21.32 -15.26 4.74
C PHE A 645 22.24 -14.06 4.54
N GLU A 646 23.13 -14.14 3.54
CA GLU A 646 24.00 -13.05 3.11
C GLU A 646 23.69 -12.65 1.67
N GLY A 647 23.60 -11.35 1.41
CA GLY A 647 23.35 -10.77 0.09
C GLY A 647 24.10 -9.46 -0.11
N VAL A 648 23.97 -8.84 -1.29
CA VAL A 648 24.63 -7.55 -1.60
C VAL A 648 23.64 -6.41 -1.45
N CYS A 649 24.05 -5.33 -0.79
CA CYS A 649 23.37 -4.04 -0.73
C CYS A 649 24.42 -2.90 -0.59
N TRP A 650 24.03 -1.70 -0.14
CA TRP A 650 24.93 -0.53 0.01
C TRP A 650 26.29 -0.76 0.72
N PRO A 651 26.43 -1.65 1.73
CA PRO A 651 27.72 -1.92 2.37
C PRO A 651 28.57 -2.97 1.63
N GLY A 652 28.10 -3.48 0.49
CA GLY A 652 28.55 -4.74 -0.10
C GLY A 652 27.86 -5.93 0.56
N LEU A 653 28.62 -6.98 0.87
CA LEU A 653 28.11 -8.18 1.54
C LEU A 653 27.49 -7.84 2.91
N SER A 654 26.24 -8.26 3.10
CA SER A 654 25.36 -7.86 4.21
C SER A 654 24.43 -9.01 4.62
N SER A 655 24.20 -9.18 5.92
CA SER A 655 23.19 -10.10 6.48
C SER A 655 21.94 -9.33 6.90
N TYR A 656 20.76 -9.94 6.81
CA TYR A 656 19.47 -9.26 6.98
C TYR A 656 18.84 -9.66 8.31
N LEU A 657 18.49 -8.69 9.16
CA LEU A 657 17.88 -8.97 10.46
C LEU A 657 16.48 -9.58 10.31
N ASP A 658 16.16 -10.59 11.11
CA ASP A 658 14.83 -11.21 11.06
C ASP A 658 13.83 -10.46 11.95
N PHE A 659 13.29 -9.34 11.44
CA PHE A 659 12.28 -8.55 12.15
C PHE A 659 10.97 -9.29 12.44
N THR A 660 10.72 -10.46 11.83
CA THR A 660 9.57 -11.30 12.19
C THR A 660 9.70 -11.86 13.62
N ASN A 661 10.94 -12.05 14.09
CA ASN A 661 11.26 -12.50 15.44
C ASN A 661 11.08 -11.33 16.45
N PRO A 662 10.19 -11.44 17.46
CA PRO A 662 9.97 -10.38 18.43
C PRO A 662 11.23 -10.04 19.24
N LYS A 663 12.14 -10.99 19.47
CA LYS A 663 13.42 -10.73 20.16
C LYS A 663 14.36 -9.84 19.34
N VAL A 664 14.35 -9.99 18.02
CA VAL A 664 15.15 -9.13 17.11
C VAL A 664 14.56 -7.72 17.11
N ARG A 665 13.24 -7.57 17.15
CA ARG A 665 12.57 -6.27 17.30
C ARG A 665 12.92 -5.59 18.63
N GLU A 666 12.86 -6.32 19.74
CA GLU A 666 13.25 -5.83 21.07
C GLU A 666 14.73 -5.40 21.12
N TRP A 667 15.63 -6.24 20.61
CA TRP A 667 17.06 -5.92 20.53
C TRP A 667 17.35 -4.70 19.64
N TYR A 668 16.75 -4.63 18.45
CA TYR A 668 16.91 -3.49 17.54
C TYR A 668 16.33 -2.20 18.15
N SER A 669 15.19 -2.28 18.85
CA SER A 669 14.63 -1.16 19.62
C SER A 669 15.65 -0.63 20.65
N SER A 670 16.36 -1.53 21.34
CA SER A 670 17.37 -1.17 22.35
C SER A 670 18.59 -0.44 21.77
N LEU A 671 18.90 -0.61 20.48
CA LEU A 671 20.02 0.07 19.82
C LEU A 671 19.84 1.59 19.79
N PHE A 672 18.58 2.08 19.74
CA PHE A 672 18.26 3.51 19.73
C PHE A 672 18.41 4.23 21.08
N ALA A 673 18.79 3.51 22.15
CA ALA A 673 19.12 4.12 23.43
C ALA A 673 20.35 5.05 23.31
N PHE A 674 20.32 6.24 23.93
CA PHE A 674 21.39 7.24 23.83
C PHE A 674 22.76 6.78 24.39
N SER A 675 22.78 5.70 25.19
CA SER A 675 23.99 5.02 25.66
C SER A 675 24.58 4.04 24.64
N VAL A 676 23.77 3.56 23.69
CA VAL A 676 24.16 2.59 22.65
C VAL A 676 24.44 3.31 21.32
N TYR A 677 23.47 4.05 20.76
CA TYR A 677 23.68 4.88 19.58
C TYR A 677 24.45 6.15 19.94
N GLN A 678 25.76 6.01 20.12
CA GLN A 678 26.67 7.12 20.39
C GLN A 678 26.59 8.17 19.27
N GLY A 679 26.60 9.43 19.68
CA GLY A 679 26.38 10.57 18.78
C GLY A 679 24.92 11.03 18.67
N SER A 680 23.93 10.19 18.97
CA SER A 680 22.50 10.58 18.92
C SER A 680 22.07 11.48 20.09
N THR A 681 20.94 12.19 19.90
CA THR A 681 20.27 13.04 20.89
C THR A 681 18.73 12.98 20.75
N ASP A 682 18.01 13.66 21.65
CA ASP A 682 16.55 13.80 21.67
C ASP A 682 15.93 14.36 20.37
N ILE A 683 16.67 15.14 19.59
CA ILE A 683 16.17 15.71 18.33
C ILE A 683 16.38 14.82 17.10
N LEU A 684 17.13 13.72 17.22
CA LEU A 684 17.38 12.77 16.14
C LEU A 684 16.21 11.78 16.02
N HIS A 685 15.73 11.62 14.81
CA HIS A 685 14.67 10.70 14.39
C HIS A 685 15.16 9.84 13.22
N VAL A 686 14.35 8.91 12.71
CA VAL A 686 14.87 7.81 11.86
C VAL A 686 14.10 7.69 10.55
N TRP A 687 14.77 7.20 9.52
CA TRP A 687 14.21 6.74 8.26
C TRP A 687 14.65 5.29 8.05
N ASN A 688 13.71 4.37 7.87
CA ASN A 688 14.00 3.03 7.37
C ASN A 688 13.80 3.03 5.85
N ASP A 689 14.88 2.80 5.10
CA ASP A 689 14.84 2.56 3.67
C ASP A 689 15.24 1.11 3.36
N MET A 690 15.18 0.72 2.09
CA MET A 690 15.65 -0.58 1.60
C MET A 690 14.95 -1.77 2.29
N ASN A 691 13.75 -1.55 2.84
CA ASN A 691 13.10 -2.43 3.81
C ASN A 691 11.97 -3.30 3.26
N GLU A 692 11.97 -3.50 1.94
CA GLU A 692 11.14 -4.49 1.24
C GLU A 692 11.33 -5.95 1.71
N PRO A 693 12.55 -6.51 1.93
CA PRO A 693 13.88 -5.92 1.86
C PRO A 693 14.46 -5.83 0.44
N SER A 694 15.26 -4.80 0.17
CA SER A 694 16.01 -4.66 -1.08
C SER A 694 17.35 -5.40 -1.02
N VAL A 695 17.62 -6.23 -2.03
CA VAL A 695 18.78 -7.12 -2.15
C VAL A 695 19.29 -7.06 -3.60
N PHE A 696 20.38 -6.33 -3.86
CA PHE A 696 20.80 -5.98 -5.24
C PHE A 696 21.14 -7.17 -6.14
N ARG A 697 21.49 -8.31 -5.53
CA ARG A 697 21.76 -9.58 -6.22
C ARG A 697 20.83 -10.71 -5.76
N GLY A 698 19.61 -10.35 -5.38
CA GLY A 698 18.49 -11.26 -5.16
C GLY A 698 17.50 -11.24 -6.33
N PRO A 699 16.62 -12.25 -6.46
CA PRO A 699 15.59 -12.27 -7.48
C PRO A 699 14.68 -11.04 -7.33
N GLU A 700 14.42 -10.32 -8.43
CA GLU A 700 13.57 -9.12 -8.45
C GLU A 700 14.05 -8.01 -7.47
N LEU A 701 15.36 -7.93 -7.22
CA LEU A 701 15.99 -7.07 -6.20
C LEU A 701 15.49 -7.32 -4.76
N THR A 702 15.01 -8.52 -4.42
CA THR A 702 14.58 -8.85 -3.05
C THR A 702 15.08 -10.22 -2.56
N MET A 703 14.77 -10.58 -1.31
CA MET A 703 15.17 -11.81 -0.64
C MET A 703 14.61 -13.05 -1.37
N GLN A 704 15.41 -14.12 -1.44
CA GLN A 704 14.98 -15.39 -2.01
C GLN A 704 13.77 -15.97 -1.26
N LYS A 705 12.76 -16.43 -2.00
CA LYS A 705 11.47 -16.85 -1.45
C LYS A 705 11.54 -17.98 -0.42
N ASN A 706 12.54 -18.86 -0.53
CA ASN A 706 12.81 -19.98 0.36
C ASN A 706 13.77 -19.65 1.53
N ALA A 707 14.15 -18.38 1.73
CA ALA A 707 14.87 -17.96 2.94
C ALA A 707 13.98 -18.15 4.18
N ILE A 708 14.57 -18.58 5.31
CA ILE A 708 13.85 -19.09 6.48
C ILE A 708 13.87 -18.11 7.64
N HIS A 709 12.68 -17.74 8.09
CA HIS A 709 12.41 -16.80 9.18
C HIS A 709 12.09 -17.51 10.51
N HIS A 710 11.80 -16.71 11.54
CA HIS A 710 11.25 -17.15 12.82
C HIS A 710 10.03 -18.07 12.63
N GLY A 711 9.92 -19.11 13.47
CA GLY A 711 8.87 -20.13 13.34
C GLY A 711 9.06 -21.11 12.17
N ASN A 712 10.18 -21.02 11.43
CA ASN A 712 10.46 -21.80 10.21
C ASN A 712 9.47 -21.56 9.06
N TRP A 713 8.99 -20.31 8.93
CA TRP A 713 8.29 -19.83 7.74
C TRP A 713 9.27 -19.47 6.62
N GLU A 714 8.86 -19.68 5.37
CA GLU A 714 9.61 -19.19 4.21
C GLU A 714 9.31 -17.69 3.99
N HIS A 715 10.24 -16.97 3.37
CA HIS A 715 10.06 -15.55 3.05
C HIS A 715 8.78 -15.31 2.22
N ARG A 716 8.39 -16.26 1.36
CA ARG A 716 7.16 -16.20 0.56
C ARG A 716 5.88 -16.02 1.39
N GLU A 717 5.82 -16.51 2.63
CA GLU A 717 4.63 -16.38 3.49
C GLU A 717 4.39 -14.95 3.99
N LEU A 718 5.47 -14.17 4.15
CA LEU A 718 5.50 -12.99 5.02
C LEU A 718 6.25 -11.77 4.44
N HIS A 719 6.72 -11.87 3.20
CA HIS A 719 7.48 -10.82 2.51
C HIS A 719 6.84 -9.43 2.67
N ASN A 720 5.53 -9.29 2.40
CA ASN A 720 4.88 -7.98 2.42
C ASN A 720 4.78 -7.32 3.82
N ILE A 721 5.03 -8.06 4.91
CA ILE A 721 5.05 -7.52 6.30
C ILE A 721 6.47 -7.32 6.87
N TYR A 722 7.53 -7.64 6.13
CA TYR A 722 8.90 -7.50 6.63
C TYR A 722 9.24 -6.04 7.00
N GLY A 723 8.99 -5.09 6.10
CA GLY A 723 9.22 -3.66 6.33
C GLY A 723 8.39 -3.07 7.48
N PHE A 724 7.14 -3.50 7.62
CA PHE A 724 6.25 -3.14 8.74
C PHE A 724 6.86 -3.52 10.10
N TYR A 725 7.53 -4.67 10.20
CA TYR A 725 8.15 -5.10 11.44
C TYR A 725 9.42 -4.32 11.80
N GLN A 726 10.24 -3.90 10.83
CA GLN A 726 11.34 -2.97 11.10
C GLN A 726 10.80 -1.61 11.54
N GLN A 727 9.84 -1.05 10.80
CA GLN A 727 9.20 0.23 11.08
C GLN A 727 8.64 0.27 12.51
N MET A 728 7.95 -0.80 12.94
CA MET A 728 7.45 -0.95 14.31
C MET A 728 8.58 -1.00 15.35
N ALA A 729 9.67 -1.73 15.09
CA ALA A 729 10.83 -1.81 15.99
C ALA A 729 11.58 -0.47 16.11
N THR A 730 11.70 0.28 15.00
CA THR A 730 12.26 1.64 15.02
C THR A 730 11.38 2.57 15.85
N ALA A 731 10.06 2.58 15.62
CA ALA A 731 9.14 3.43 16.36
C ALA A 731 9.18 3.14 17.87
N GLU A 732 9.16 1.86 18.25
CA GLU A 732 9.28 1.43 19.65
C GLU A 732 10.64 1.83 20.26
N GLY A 733 11.76 1.67 19.56
CA GLY A 733 13.08 2.14 20.03
C GLY A 733 13.13 3.65 20.30
N LEU A 734 12.46 4.46 19.46
CA LEU A 734 12.35 5.91 19.66
C LEU A 734 11.44 6.29 20.85
N ILE A 735 10.43 5.47 21.17
CA ILE A 735 9.61 5.60 22.37
C ILE A 735 10.41 5.18 23.63
N GLN A 736 11.09 4.04 23.59
CA GLN A 736 11.84 3.46 24.71
C GLN A 736 12.99 4.36 25.19
N ARG A 737 13.79 4.93 24.27
CA ARG A 737 14.88 5.86 24.64
C ARG A 737 14.38 7.11 25.39
N SER A 738 13.12 7.50 25.17
CA SER A 738 12.46 8.62 25.87
C SER A 738 11.82 8.22 27.21
N LYS A 739 11.74 6.91 27.49
CA LYS A 739 10.98 6.27 28.57
C LYS A 739 9.47 6.49 28.44
N GLY A 740 8.92 6.29 27.23
CA GLY A 740 7.48 6.39 26.96
C GLY A 740 6.92 7.82 26.98
N LYS A 741 7.75 8.83 26.73
CA LYS A 741 7.38 10.24 26.80
C LYS A 741 7.12 10.86 25.44
N GLU A 742 8.05 10.66 24.50
CA GLU A 742 8.07 11.33 23.21
C GLU A 742 7.38 10.49 22.14
N ARG A 743 6.56 11.13 21.29
CA ARG A 743 6.02 10.49 20.08
C ARG A 743 7.16 10.20 19.10
N PRO A 744 7.19 9.01 18.47
CA PRO A 744 8.18 8.71 17.45
C PRO A 744 7.92 9.52 16.18
N PHE A 745 8.96 9.70 15.37
CA PHE A 745 8.82 9.98 13.95
C PHE A 745 9.73 9.01 13.20
N VAL A 746 9.14 8.27 12.27
CA VAL A 746 9.82 7.35 11.36
C VAL A 746 9.30 7.63 9.95
N LEU A 747 10.17 7.60 8.93
CA LEU A 747 9.78 7.36 7.53
C LEU A 747 10.05 5.90 7.21
N THR A 748 9.14 5.22 6.53
CA THR A 748 9.37 3.89 5.95
C THR A 748 9.25 3.98 4.43
N ARG A 749 10.01 3.17 3.68
CA ARG A 749 9.75 2.99 2.25
C ARG A 749 8.77 1.84 2.00
N SER A 750 8.97 0.71 2.67
CA SER A 750 8.09 -0.46 2.61
C SER A 750 7.08 -0.50 3.75
N PHE A 751 5.86 -0.97 3.47
CA PHE A 751 4.71 -0.91 4.37
C PHE A 751 3.66 -2.00 4.07
N PHE A 752 2.88 -2.32 5.10
CA PHE A 752 1.68 -3.17 5.04
C PHE A 752 0.45 -2.51 5.69
N ALA A 753 -0.71 -3.17 5.68
CA ALA A 753 -1.86 -2.81 6.51
C ALA A 753 -1.46 -2.64 7.99
N GLY A 754 -1.83 -1.52 8.61
CA GLY A 754 -1.43 -1.16 9.97
C GLY A 754 -0.21 -0.23 10.06
N SER A 755 0.52 0.03 8.98
CA SER A 755 1.72 0.91 8.98
C SER A 755 1.41 2.38 9.31
N GLN A 756 0.14 2.80 9.22
CA GLN A 756 -0.34 4.11 9.67
C GLN A 756 -0.12 4.37 11.17
N LYS A 757 0.15 3.31 11.94
CA LYS A 757 0.57 3.41 13.34
C LYS A 757 2.00 3.98 13.50
N TYR A 758 2.79 4.11 12.42
CA TYR A 758 4.24 4.34 12.54
C TYR A 758 4.92 5.30 11.52
N ALA A 759 4.40 5.58 10.31
CA ALA A 759 5.05 6.52 9.35
C ALA A 759 4.14 7.11 8.22
N ASP A 760 4.65 8.15 7.54
CA ASP A 760 4.22 8.67 6.22
C ASP A 760 5.30 8.38 5.13
N ILE A 761 5.08 8.72 3.84
CA ILE A 761 5.90 8.30 2.65
C ILE A 761 6.19 9.46 1.66
N GLY A 762 7.30 9.46 0.90
CA GLY A 762 7.59 10.48 -0.15
C GLY A 762 8.70 10.17 -1.20
N GLY A 763 8.68 10.87 -2.35
CA GLY A 763 9.42 10.55 -3.61
C GLY A 763 10.86 11.07 -3.79
N PHE A 764 11.50 10.80 -4.96
CA PHE A 764 12.98 10.71 -5.07
C PHE A 764 13.70 11.21 -6.36
N ILE A 765 13.29 10.79 -7.56
CA ILE A 765 14.19 10.74 -8.74
C ILE A 765 14.17 12.02 -9.62
N GLY A 766 15.34 12.41 -10.15
CA GLY A 766 15.49 13.33 -11.28
C GLY A 766 16.05 14.74 -10.96
N ASN A 767 16.48 15.44 -12.03
CA ASN A 767 16.81 16.86 -12.03
C ASN A 767 15.60 17.63 -12.61
N PRO A 768 14.77 18.30 -11.79
CA PRO A 768 13.63 19.07 -12.28
C PRO A 768 14.05 20.43 -12.84
N GLU A 769 13.33 20.88 -13.87
CA GLU A 769 13.37 22.28 -14.31
C GLU A 769 12.85 23.23 -13.23
N ALA A 770 13.26 24.50 -13.27
CA ALA A 770 12.90 25.49 -12.25
C ALA A 770 11.38 25.67 -12.08
N GLU A 771 10.62 25.62 -13.18
CA GLU A 771 9.15 25.65 -13.14
C GLU A 771 8.57 24.41 -12.43
N LEU A 772 8.99 23.21 -12.86
CA LEU A 772 8.53 21.95 -12.27
C LEU A 772 8.85 21.89 -10.77
N LEU A 773 10.03 22.36 -10.36
CA LEU A 773 10.39 22.43 -8.95
C LEU A 773 9.44 23.35 -8.15
N VAL A 774 9.12 24.55 -8.67
CA VAL A 774 8.15 25.46 -8.05
C VAL A 774 6.77 24.80 -7.94
N ARG A 775 6.29 24.14 -9.02
CA ARG A 775 5.02 23.40 -8.99
C ARG A 775 5.03 22.26 -7.96
N TRP A 776 6.15 21.56 -7.82
CA TRP A 776 6.30 20.49 -6.83
C TRP A 776 6.26 21.01 -5.39
N TYR A 777 6.88 22.16 -5.10
CA TYR A 777 6.75 22.80 -3.78
C TYR A 777 5.33 23.32 -3.53
N GLN A 778 4.65 23.85 -4.56
CA GLN A 778 3.24 24.27 -4.47
C GLN A 778 2.31 23.08 -4.15
N ALA A 779 2.47 21.95 -4.85
CA ALA A 779 1.70 20.74 -4.55
C ALA A 779 2.08 20.13 -3.18
N GLY A 780 3.38 20.04 -2.89
CA GLY A 780 3.93 19.45 -1.66
C GLY A 780 3.49 20.16 -0.38
N ALA A 781 3.36 21.49 -0.42
CA ALA A 781 2.81 22.29 0.67
C ALA A 781 1.41 21.81 1.11
N TYR A 782 0.63 21.24 0.19
CA TYR A 782 -0.73 20.75 0.43
C TYR A 782 -0.85 19.22 0.61
N GLN A 783 0.26 18.48 0.69
CA GLN A 783 0.27 17.02 0.93
C GLN A 783 0.64 16.68 2.39
N PRO A 784 0.14 15.57 2.99
CA PRO A 784 0.38 15.26 4.40
C PRO A 784 1.85 15.32 4.84
N PHE A 785 2.74 14.62 4.12
CA PHE A 785 4.19 14.64 4.37
C PHE A 785 4.92 15.50 3.34
N PHE A 786 5.76 16.44 3.79
CA PHE A 786 6.36 17.46 2.92
C PHE A 786 7.89 17.43 2.97
N ARG A 787 8.49 16.49 2.23
CA ARG A 787 9.95 16.32 2.09
C ARG A 787 10.43 16.63 0.67
N SER A 788 11.41 17.53 0.54
CA SER A 788 12.27 17.59 -0.65
C SER A 788 13.41 16.60 -0.49
N HIS A 789 13.61 15.75 -1.50
CA HIS A 789 14.65 14.72 -1.53
C HIS A 789 15.14 14.47 -2.96
N ALA A 790 16.38 14.00 -3.11
CA ALA A 790 17.10 13.95 -4.39
C ALA A 790 18.21 12.88 -4.37
N THR A 791 18.42 12.20 -5.50
CA THR A 791 19.44 11.13 -5.65
C THR A 791 20.87 11.68 -5.74
N LYS A 792 21.87 10.84 -5.45
CA LYS A 792 23.32 11.15 -5.44
C LYS A 792 23.77 12.04 -6.60
N ASN A 793 23.44 11.61 -7.83
CA ASN A 793 23.94 12.21 -9.08
C ASN A 793 23.08 13.40 -9.57
N THR A 794 22.17 13.92 -8.75
CA THR A 794 21.41 15.15 -9.04
C THR A 794 22.14 16.40 -8.57
N ARG A 795 21.97 17.50 -9.32
CA ARG A 795 22.47 18.82 -8.93
C ARG A 795 21.88 19.24 -7.58
N ARG A 796 22.62 20.03 -6.82
CA ARG A 796 22.11 20.67 -5.59
C ARG A 796 20.85 21.47 -5.93
N ARG A 797 19.78 21.26 -5.16
CA ARG A 797 18.45 21.85 -5.40
C ARG A 797 17.73 22.32 -4.13
N GLU A 798 18.51 22.83 -3.18
CA GLU A 798 17.99 23.67 -2.10
C GLU A 798 17.22 24.88 -2.69
N PRO A 799 16.13 25.36 -2.07
CA PRO A 799 15.17 26.29 -2.70
C PRO A 799 15.73 27.56 -3.34
N TRP A 800 16.83 28.10 -2.82
CA TRP A 800 17.43 29.37 -3.26
C TRP A 800 18.29 29.26 -4.52
N LEU A 801 18.63 28.05 -4.97
CA LEU A 801 19.56 27.85 -6.08
C LEU A 801 18.99 28.15 -7.47
N PHE A 802 17.69 28.48 -7.57
CA PHE A 802 16.97 28.72 -8.83
C PHE A 802 16.68 30.20 -9.09
N GLY A 803 17.32 31.10 -8.33
CA GLY A 803 17.15 32.56 -8.44
C GLY A 803 15.90 33.10 -7.75
N GLU A 804 15.92 34.38 -7.41
CA GLU A 804 14.98 34.93 -6.41
C GLU A 804 13.50 34.81 -6.80
N LYS A 805 13.13 34.89 -8.10
CA LYS A 805 11.74 34.69 -8.55
C LYS A 805 11.20 33.31 -8.15
N HIS A 806 11.97 32.24 -8.38
CA HIS A 806 11.55 30.88 -8.03
C HIS A 806 11.67 30.64 -6.52
N THR A 807 12.72 31.21 -5.91
CA THR A 807 12.94 31.19 -4.45
C THR A 807 11.76 31.81 -3.70
N GLN A 808 11.23 32.95 -4.17
CA GLN A 808 10.05 33.61 -3.63
C GLN A 808 8.81 32.72 -3.72
N LEU A 809 8.53 32.13 -4.89
CA LEU A 809 7.35 31.27 -5.07
C LEU A 809 7.41 30.01 -4.19
N ILE A 810 8.61 29.45 -3.98
CA ILE A 810 8.84 28.33 -3.07
C ILE A 810 8.70 28.78 -1.60
N ARG A 811 9.27 29.94 -1.24
CA ARG A 811 9.14 30.58 0.08
C ARG A 811 7.67 30.81 0.43
N GLU A 812 6.86 31.31 -0.51
CA GLU A 812 5.43 31.57 -0.33
C GLU A 812 4.64 30.27 -0.13
N ALA A 813 4.86 29.25 -0.97
CA ALA A 813 4.22 27.93 -0.81
C ALA A 813 4.54 27.27 0.55
N ILE A 814 5.82 27.29 0.95
CA ILE A 814 6.25 26.79 2.25
C ILE A 814 5.61 27.61 3.39
N ARG A 815 5.59 28.95 3.31
CA ARG A 815 5.02 29.79 4.38
C ARG A 815 3.50 29.61 4.55
N GLU A 816 2.73 29.38 3.48
CA GLU A 816 1.30 29.06 3.61
C GLU A 816 1.07 27.68 4.25
N ARG A 817 1.93 26.69 3.96
CA ARG A 817 1.94 25.41 4.72
C ARG A 817 2.18 25.66 6.22
N TYR A 818 3.16 26.50 6.58
CA TYR A 818 3.38 26.86 7.99
C TYR A 818 2.22 27.67 8.59
N ALA A 819 1.53 28.52 7.83
CA ALA A 819 0.32 29.20 8.26
C ALA A 819 -0.81 28.22 8.58
N LEU A 820 -0.99 27.18 7.74
CA LEU A 820 -2.02 26.15 7.85
C LEU A 820 -1.71 25.04 8.88
N LEU A 821 -0.56 25.06 9.57
CA LEU A 821 -0.20 24.03 10.56
C LEU A 821 -1.27 23.75 11.63
N PRO A 822 -2.01 24.74 12.18
CA PRO A 822 -3.10 24.44 13.12
C PRO A 822 -4.23 23.62 12.50
N TYR A 823 -4.52 23.84 11.22
CA TYR A 823 -5.51 23.05 10.48
C TYR A 823 -4.98 21.63 10.22
N TRP A 824 -3.76 21.51 9.67
CA TRP A 824 -3.08 20.22 9.49
C TRP A 824 -3.06 19.37 10.77
N TYR A 825 -2.64 19.95 11.89
CA TYR A 825 -2.55 19.24 13.16
C TYR A 825 -3.93 18.78 13.66
N SER A 826 -4.98 19.57 13.41
CA SER A 826 -6.36 19.20 13.74
C SER A 826 -6.90 18.08 12.85
N LEU A 827 -6.54 18.07 11.55
CA LEU A 827 -6.88 16.96 10.66
C LEU A 827 -6.18 15.65 11.06
N PHE A 828 -4.90 15.70 11.45
CA PHE A 828 -4.19 14.53 11.97
C PHE A 828 -4.79 14.04 13.30
N TYR A 829 -5.31 14.95 14.15
CA TYR A 829 -6.09 14.56 15.33
C TYR A 829 -7.38 13.81 14.94
N PHE A 830 -8.12 14.27 13.92
CA PHE A 830 -9.30 13.54 13.42
C PHE A 830 -8.95 12.20 12.74
N ALA A 831 -7.79 12.08 12.11
CA ALA A 831 -7.28 10.79 11.63
C ALA A 831 -6.94 9.84 12.80
N HIS A 832 -6.41 10.38 13.90
CA HIS A 832 -6.05 9.62 15.09
C HIS A 832 -7.26 9.15 15.93
N VAL A 833 -8.29 10.00 16.12
CA VAL A 833 -9.41 9.70 17.03
C VAL A 833 -10.74 9.36 16.35
N ALA A 834 -10.91 9.68 15.07
CA ALA A 834 -12.16 9.51 14.33
C ALA A 834 -11.98 8.81 12.96
N SER A 835 -10.78 8.30 12.67
CA SER A 835 -10.45 7.53 11.46
C SER A 835 -10.70 8.26 10.15
N GLN A 836 -10.74 9.60 10.17
CA GLN A 836 -10.98 10.40 8.97
C GLN A 836 -9.68 10.62 8.20
N PRO A 837 -9.63 10.40 6.87
CA PRO A 837 -8.47 10.78 6.06
C PRO A 837 -8.20 12.30 6.18
N VAL A 838 -6.93 12.66 6.26
CA VAL A 838 -6.47 14.07 6.29
C VAL A 838 -6.72 14.73 4.93
N MET A 839 -6.31 14.03 3.88
CA MET A 839 -6.50 14.35 2.47
C MET A 839 -7.56 13.40 1.90
N ARG A 840 -8.49 13.92 1.11
CA ARG A 840 -9.72 13.24 0.70
C ARG A 840 -10.01 13.45 -0.79
N PRO A 841 -10.11 12.40 -1.61
CA PRO A 841 -10.81 12.46 -2.89
C PRO A 841 -12.23 13.02 -2.72
N LEU A 842 -12.72 13.76 -3.70
CA LEU A 842 -13.96 14.56 -3.60
C LEU A 842 -15.19 13.72 -3.21
N TRP A 843 -15.33 12.50 -3.73
CA TRP A 843 -16.44 11.60 -3.42
C TRP A 843 -16.61 11.25 -1.93
N ILE A 844 -15.58 11.44 -1.08
CA ILE A 844 -15.71 11.26 0.38
C ILE A 844 -16.58 12.37 0.99
N GLU A 845 -16.42 13.60 0.51
CA GLU A 845 -17.16 14.79 0.98
C GLU A 845 -18.47 15.02 0.20
N PHE A 846 -18.58 14.43 -0.99
CA PHE A 846 -19.70 14.57 -1.92
C PHE A 846 -20.24 13.21 -2.44
N PRO A 847 -20.54 12.21 -1.57
CA PRO A 847 -20.93 10.83 -1.96
C PRO A 847 -22.31 10.69 -2.65
N GLY A 848 -22.93 11.82 -3.02
CA GLY A 848 -24.18 11.90 -3.79
C GLY A 848 -24.00 12.44 -5.21
N GLU A 849 -22.78 12.84 -5.60
CA GLU A 849 -22.46 13.50 -6.88
C GLU A 849 -21.52 12.59 -7.68
N LEU A 850 -22.06 11.86 -8.67
CA LEU A 850 -21.35 10.85 -9.47
C LEU A 850 -20.09 11.40 -10.14
N GLU A 851 -20.14 12.67 -10.53
CA GLU A 851 -19.10 13.44 -11.17
C GLU A 851 -17.82 13.48 -10.33
N THR A 852 -17.95 13.48 -8.99
CA THR A 852 -16.81 13.53 -8.05
C THR A 852 -16.06 12.21 -7.91
N PHE A 853 -16.61 11.11 -8.42
CA PHE A 853 -16.10 9.76 -8.14
C PHE A 853 -14.86 9.42 -9.00
N GLY A 854 -14.70 10.09 -10.15
CA GLY A 854 -13.59 9.88 -11.10
C GLY A 854 -12.46 10.90 -11.03
N VAL A 855 -12.53 11.88 -10.11
CA VAL A 855 -11.55 12.98 -10.03
C VAL A 855 -10.35 12.55 -9.18
N GLU A 856 -9.13 12.74 -9.71
CA GLU A 856 -7.87 12.30 -9.07
C GLU A 856 -6.75 13.37 -9.04
N ASP A 857 -6.90 14.45 -9.81
CA ASP A 857 -6.08 15.65 -9.80
C ASP A 857 -6.48 16.65 -8.68
N GLU A 858 -7.74 16.61 -8.26
CA GLU A 858 -8.27 17.43 -7.16
C GLU A 858 -8.55 16.65 -5.88
N TYR A 859 -8.37 17.33 -4.74
CA TYR A 859 -8.66 16.77 -3.43
C TYR A 859 -9.11 17.84 -2.43
N MET A 860 -9.88 17.39 -1.44
CA MET A 860 -10.20 18.13 -0.25
C MET A 860 -9.14 17.88 0.84
N LEU A 861 -8.73 18.93 1.53
CA LEU A 861 -8.06 18.81 2.84
C LEU A 861 -9.11 19.01 3.93
N GLY A 862 -9.31 17.96 4.73
CA GLY A 862 -10.47 17.84 5.58
C GLY A 862 -11.77 18.05 4.79
N SER A 863 -12.68 18.83 5.36
CA SER A 863 -13.92 19.26 4.71
C SER A 863 -13.93 20.75 4.30
N ALA A 864 -12.81 21.46 4.45
CA ALA A 864 -12.78 22.93 4.36
C ALA A 864 -12.00 23.53 3.18
N LEU A 865 -10.96 22.87 2.66
CA LEU A 865 -10.12 23.42 1.59
C LEU A 865 -10.14 22.50 0.37
N LEU A 866 -10.38 23.04 -0.82
CA LEU A 866 -10.26 22.32 -2.10
C LEU A 866 -8.93 22.72 -2.75
N VAL A 867 -8.17 21.72 -3.22
CA VAL A 867 -6.84 21.91 -3.79
C VAL A 867 -6.78 21.24 -5.17
N HIS A 868 -6.53 22.05 -6.20
CA HIS A 868 -6.13 21.65 -7.55
C HIS A 868 -4.69 22.14 -7.77
N PRO A 869 -3.65 21.31 -7.61
CA PRO A 869 -2.26 21.70 -7.88
C PRO A 869 -2.01 21.80 -9.39
N VAL A 870 -1.26 22.82 -9.84
CA VAL A 870 -0.88 22.92 -11.26
C VAL A 870 0.23 21.91 -11.56
N THR A 871 -0.13 20.80 -12.23
CA THR A 871 0.77 19.71 -12.61
C THR A 871 1.36 19.85 -14.02
N GLU A 872 0.65 20.54 -14.93
CA GLU A 872 1.04 20.66 -16.34
C GLU A 872 2.13 21.72 -16.62
N PRO A 873 3.16 21.42 -17.45
CA PRO A 873 4.20 22.38 -17.83
C PRO A 873 3.65 23.60 -18.56
N LYS A 874 4.13 24.80 -18.21
CA LYS A 874 3.73 26.11 -18.79
C LYS A 874 2.26 26.48 -18.59
N ALA A 875 1.49 25.73 -17.79
CA ALA A 875 0.09 26.02 -17.52
C ALA A 875 -0.06 27.33 -16.71
N THR A 876 -0.84 28.26 -17.26
CA THR A 876 -1.20 29.57 -16.66
C THR A 876 -2.67 29.63 -16.21
N VAL A 877 -3.47 28.64 -16.60
CA VAL A 877 -4.87 28.44 -16.25
C VAL A 877 -5.05 26.96 -15.94
N VAL A 878 -5.93 26.64 -14.99
CA VAL A 878 -6.46 25.29 -14.74
C VAL A 878 -7.98 25.39 -14.61
N ASP A 879 -8.70 24.41 -15.14
CA ASP A 879 -10.14 24.28 -14.93
C ASP A 879 -10.36 23.54 -13.61
N VAL A 880 -11.07 24.16 -12.67
CA VAL A 880 -11.30 23.60 -11.33
C VAL A 880 -12.73 23.08 -11.23
N PHE A 881 -12.89 21.81 -10.84
CA PHE A 881 -14.20 21.22 -10.60
C PHE A 881 -14.73 21.61 -9.21
N LEU A 882 -16.02 21.95 -9.16
CA LEU A 882 -16.63 22.59 -7.98
C LEU A 882 -17.96 21.90 -7.66
N PRO A 883 -17.92 20.79 -6.88
CA PRO A 883 -19.11 20.06 -6.48
C PRO A 883 -19.97 20.83 -5.48
N GLY A 884 -21.23 20.41 -5.34
CA GLY A 884 -22.28 21.12 -4.63
C GLY A 884 -22.91 22.21 -5.50
N SER A 885 -23.94 21.83 -6.27
CA SER A 885 -24.61 22.60 -7.34
C SER A 885 -25.26 23.96 -6.98
N ASN A 886 -24.97 24.51 -5.80
CA ASN A 886 -25.44 25.83 -5.32
C ASN A 886 -24.34 26.64 -4.58
N GLU A 887 -23.10 26.17 -4.54
CA GLU A 887 -21.99 26.92 -3.92
C GLU A 887 -21.20 27.75 -4.96
N ILE A 888 -20.72 28.92 -4.54
CA ILE A 888 -19.92 29.84 -5.36
C ILE A 888 -18.50 29.26 -5.48
N PRO A 889 -17.73 29.49 -6.57
CA PRO A 889 -16.32 29.10 -6.63
C PRO A 889 -15.51 29.64 -5.44
N VAL A 890 -15.10 28.75 -4.51
CA VAL A 890 -14.22 29.08 -3.38
C VAL A 890 -13.25 27.95 -3.08
N PHE A 891 -11.96 28.26 -3.00
CA PHE A 891 -10.89 27.36 -2.53
C PHE A 891 -10.96 27.02 -1.03
N GLN A 892 -11.78 27.77 -0.27
CA GLN A 892 -12.22 27.42 1.08
C GLN A 892 -13.75 27.27 1.09
N ARG A 893 -14.25 26.05 1.29
CA ARG A 893 -15.67 25.69 1.23
C ARG A 893 -16.55 26.56 2.13
N GLY A 894 -17.70 26.98 1.62
CA GLY A 894 -18.69 27.76 2.37
C GLY A 894 -19.25 26.94 3.54
N GLY A 895 -19.20 27.51 4.75
CA GLY A 895 -19.59 26.80 5.98
C GLY A 895 -18.41 26.38 6.85
N SER A 896 -17.17 26.74 6.51
CA SER A 896 -15.97 26.34 7.23
C SER A 896 -15.31 27.47 8.05
N VAL A 897 -14.62 27.11 9.14
CA VAL A 897 -13.65 27.99 9.82
C VAL A 897 -12.29 27.31 9.81
N VAL A 898 -11.29 27.94 9.18
CA VAL A 898 -9.91 27.44 9.11
C VAL A 898 -9.02 28.26 10.06
N PRO A 899 -8.41 27.63 11.09
CA PRO A 899 -7.44 28.28 11.97
C PRO A 899 -6.06 28.35 11.29
N ILE A 900 -5.42 29.52 11.35
CA ILE A 900 -4.07 29.75 10.83
C ILE A 900 -3.15 30.35 11.90
N LYS A 901 -1.84 30.24 11.73
CA LYS A 901 -0.84 31.09 12.39
C LYS A 901 -0.62 32.35 11.55
N THR A 902 -0.70 33.53 12.16
CA THR A 902 -0.48 34.81 11.45
C THR A 902 0.99 35.20 11.36
N THR A 903 1.80 34.79 12.35
CA THR A 903 3.25 35.02 12.39
C THR A 903 4.01 33.73 12.16
N ILE A 904 4.70 33.63 11.02
CA ILE A 904 5.53 32.49 10.64
C ILE A 904 6.94 32.66 11.20
N GLY A 905 7.44 31.62 11.87
CA GLY A 905 8.80 31.53 12.41
C GLY A 905 9.65 30.50 11.66
N LYS A 906 10.93 30.40 12.00
CA LYS A 906 11.95 29.59 11.29
C LYS A 906 11.72 28.06 11.30
N SER A 907 10.87 27.56 12.20
CA SER A 907 10.41 26.17 12.35
C SER A 907 9.12 26.13 13.18
N THR A 908 8.43 24.98 13.28
CA THR A 908 7.22 24.83 14.12
C THR A 908 7.49 25.17 15.59
N GLY A 909 8.68 24.80 16.09
CA GLY A 909 9.12 25.10 17.46
C GLY A 909 9.50 26.56 17.70
N CYS A 910 9.57 27.39 16.65
CA CYS A 910 9.62 28.85 16.77
C CYS A 910 8.21 29.49 16.77
N MET A 911 7.16 28.72 16.46
CA MET A 911 5.79 29.20 16.29
C MET A 911 4.83 28.76 17.40
N THR A 912 5.33 28.11 18.47
CA THR A 912 4.52 27.63 19.60
C THR A 912 3.60 28.73 20.15
N ASP A 913 4.18 29.85 20.59
CA ASP A 913 3.45 31.02 21.11
C ASP A 913 2.96 32.00 20.03
N SER A 914 3.21 31.76 18.74
CA SER A 914 2.72 32.64 17.66
C SER A 914 1.19 32.78 17.69
N PRO A 915 0.64 33.99 17.47
CA PRO A 915 -0.79 34.22 17.51
C PRO A 915 -1.52 33.60 16.30
N TYR A 916 -2.84 33.49 16.45
CA TYR A 916 -3.74 32.81 15.53
C TYR A 916 -4.61 33.80 14.74
N GLY A 917 -4.95 33.40 13.52
CA GLY A 917 -5.99 33.99 12.69
C GLY A 917 -7.11 32.98 12.43
N LEU A 918 -8.32 33.46 12.18
CA LEU A 918 -9.45 32.62 11.75
C LEU A 918 -9.96 33.07 10.37
N ARG A 919 -9.92 32.18 9.38
CA ARG A 919 -10.58 32.37 8.08
C ARG A 919 -11.97 31.74 8.13
N VAL A 920 -13.02 32.55 8.25
CA VAL A 920 -14.43 32.14 8.39
C VAL A 920 -15.13 32.29 7.04
N ALA A 921 -15.35 31.19 6.33
CA ALA A 921 -16.09 31.18 5.06
C ALA A 921 -17.57 30.88 5.33
N LEU A 922 -18.46 31.85 5.11
CA LEU A 922 -19.89 31.66 5.36
C LEU A 922 -20.56 30.82 4.26
N SER A 923 -21.39 29.87 4.67
CA SER A 923 -22.28 29.13 3.77
C SER A 923 -23.35 30.03 3.16
N THR A 924 -24.09 29.51 2.16
CA THR A 924 -25.29 30.17 1.61
C THR A 924 -26.35 30.52 2.66
N LYS A 925 -26.36 29.78 3.79
CA LYS A 925 -27.22 29.97 4.97
C LYS A 925 -26.68 30.98 5.99
N GLY A 926 -25.50 31.58 5.76
CA GLY A 926 -24.88 32.55 6.66
C GLY A 926 -24.27 31.95 7.94
N SER A 927 -23.91 30.67 7.91
CA SER A 927 -23.29 29.93 9.01
C SER A 927 -21.92 29.37 8.64
N ALA A 928 -21.07 29.10 9.64
CA ALA A 928 -19.80 28.39 9.46
C ALA A 928 -19.39 27.63 10.74
N VAL A 929 -18.65 26.53 10.61
CA VAL A 929 -18.11 25.73 11.72
C VAL A 929 -16.68 25.31 11.41
N GLY A 930 -15.83 25.25 12.43
CA GLY A 930 -14.51 24.64 12.35
C GLY A 930 -13.95 24.36 13.73
N GLU A 931 -12.92 23.53 13.82
CA GLU A 931 -12.39 23.03 15.08
C GLU A 931 -10.85 23.11 15.08
N VAL A 932 -10.25 23.29 16.26
CA VAL A 932 -8.80 23.29 16.42
C VAL A 932 -8.38 22.45 17.63
N TYR A 933 -7.39 21.58 17.39
CA TYR A 933 -6.72 20.76 18.40
C TYR A 933 -5.31 21.30 18.66
N LEU A 934 -4.92 21.39 19.93
CA LEU A 934 -3.55 21.73 20.35
C LEU A 934 -3.13 20.88 21.56
N ASP A 935 -1.90 20.40 21.55
CA ASP A 935 -1.20 19.85 22.72
C ASP A 935 0.24 20.44 22.77
N ASP A 936 1.18 19.78 23.45
CA ASP A 936 2.59 20.23 23.50
C ASP A 936 3.36 20.10 22.16
N GLY A 937 2.80 19.41 21.18
CA GLY A 937 3.37 19.17 19.86
C GLY A 937 4.42 18.07 19.79
N HIS A 938 4.73 17.35 20.87
CA HIS A 938 5.76 16.29 20.86
C HIS A 938 5.48 15.06 21.73
N SER A 939 4.91 15.19 22.94
CA SER A 939 4.84 14.09 23.91
C SER A 939 3.49 13.34 23.93
N PHE A 940 3.43 12.20 24.60
CA PHE A 940 2.18 11.46 24.89
C PHE A 940 1.34 12.03 26.05
N GLN A 941 1.62 13.24 26.55
CA GLN A 941 0.83 13.86 27.63
C GLN A 941 -0.65 14.11 27.23
N TYR A 942 -0.95 14.29 25.95
CA TYR A 942 -2.33 14.32 25.45
C TYR A 942 -3.08 13.01 25.72
N LEU A 943 -2.39 11.87 25.58
CA LEU A 943 -2.96 10.54 25.77
C LEU A 943 -3.05 10.17 27.25
N HIS A 944 -1.94 10.29 27.98
CA HIS A 944 -1.83 9.81 29.37
C HIS A 944 -2.37 10.77 30.42
N GLN A 945 -2.22 12.08 30.21
CA GLN A 945 -2.59 13.12 31.19
C GLN A 945 -3.76 14.00 30.74
N LYS A 946 -4.25 13.80 29.51
CA LYS A 946 -5.24 14.67 28.84
C LYS A 946 -4.80 16.13 28.74
N GLN A 947 -3.49 16.37 28.62
CA GLN A 947 -2.93 17.68 28.31
C GLN A 947 -3.06 17.98 26.81
N PHE A 948 -4.28 18.28 26.40
CA PHE A 948 -4.61 18.86 25.11
C PHE A 948 -5.75 19.86 25.29
N MET A 949 -6.06 20.65 24.27
CA MET A 949 -7.26 21.46 24.19
C MET A 949 -7.90 21.26 22.82
N HIS A 950 -9.22 20.99 22.83
CA HIS A 950 -10.03 20.90 21.62
C HIS A 950 -11.09 22.01 21.68
N ARG A 951 -11.13 22.85 20.64
CA ARG A 951 -11.95 24.07 20.60
C ARG A 951 -12.78 24.11 19.33
N LYS A 952 -14.03 24.56 19.44
CA LYS A 952 -14.97 24.69 18.33
C LYS A 952 -15.29 26.15 18.08
N PHE A 953 -15.08 26.57 16.84
CA PHE A 953 -15.56 27.82 16.29
C PHE A 953 -16.91 27.58 15.62
N SER A 954 -17.89 28.43 15.87
CA SER A 954 -19.21 28.35 15.25
C SER A 954 -19.77 29.74 15.01
N PHE A 955 -20.09 30.04 13.76
CA PHE A 955 -20.72 31.26 13.29
C PHE A 955 -22.17 31.00 12.95
N SER A 956 -23.09 31.78 13.52
CA SER A 956 -24.49 31.85 13.10
C SER A 956 -25.11 33.19 13.50
N SER A 957 -26.05 33.69 12.70
CA SER A 957 -26.87 34.88 13.02
C SER A 957 -26.06 36.13 13.45
N GLY A 958 -24.89 36.35 12.84
CA GLY A 958 -24.00 37.48 13.18
C GLY A 958 -23.13 37.27 14.42
N VAL A 959 -23.10 36.08 15.02
CA VAL A 959 -22.28 35.77 16.20
C VAL A 959 -21.29 34.67 15.88
N LEU A 960 -20.00 34.93 16.09
CA LEU A 960 -18.95 33.92 16.14
C LEU A 960 -18.70 33.52 17.60
N ILE A 961 -18.69 32.23 17.89
CA ILE A 961 -18.46 31.67 19.22
C ILE A 961 -17.23 30.77 19.17
N ASN A 962 -16.34 30.89 20.17
CA ASN A 962 -15.34 29.87 20.52
C ASN A 962 -15.82 29.16 21.79
N SER A 963 -16.06 27.84 21.72
CA SER A 963 -16.41 27.00 22.88
C SER A 963 -15.46 25.81 23.02
N CYS A 964 -15.44 25.19 24.20
CA CYS A 964 -14.80 23.88 24.36
C CYS A 964 -15.48 22.85 23.44
N ALA A 965 -14.69 21.92 22.89
CA ALA A 965 -15.16 20.81 22.07
C ALA A 965 -14.92 19.43 22.71
N ASP A 966 -14.05 19.37 23.74
CA ASP A 966 -13.82 18.19 24.56
C ASP A 966 -13.34 18.60 25.96
N GLU A 967 -14.25 18.56 26.94
CA GLU A 967 -13.99 18.98 28.33
C GLU A 967 -12.98 18.07 29.08
N ARG A 968 -12.63 16.92 28.50
CA ARG A 968 -11.60 16.02 29.04
C ARG A 968 -10.20 16.61 28.89
N GLY A 969 -9.98 17.45 27.87
CA GLY A 969 -8.70 18.09 27.59
C GLY A 969 -8.45 19.32 28.46
N ARG A 970 -7.26 19.39 29.08
CA ARG A 970 -6.79 20.58 29.82
C ARG A 970 -5.36 20.95 29.43
N TYR A 971 -5.20 21.91 28.53
CA TYR A 971 -3.91 22.46 28.12
C TYR A 971 -3.88 24.00 28.21
N PRO A 972 -2.98 24.61 29.02
CA PRO A 972 -2.95 26.05 29.23
C PRO A 972 -2.17 26.78 28.12
N SER A 973 -2.88 27.26 27.09
CA SER A 973 -2.28 28.09 26.04
C SER A 973 -2.32 29.58 26.37
N LYS A 974 -1.19 30.28 26.16
CA LYS A 974 -1.10 31.74 26.22
C LYS A 974 -1.51 32.43 24.91
N CYS A 975 -1.64 31.67 23.82
CA CYS A 975 -1.86 32.23 22.50
C CYS A 975 -3.21 32.97 22.40
N ILE A 976 -3.23 34.00 21.56
CA ILE A 976 -4.43 34.78 21.23
C ILE A 976 -4.83 34.55 19.77
N VAL A 977 -6.12 34.71 19.48
CA VAL A 977 -6.61 35.08 18.16
C VAL A 977 -6.49 36.60 18.05
N GLU A 978 -5.69 37.05 17.08
CA GLU A 978 -5.45 38.47 16.80
C GLU A 978 -6.17 38.99 15.55
N GLN A 979 -6.53 38.07 14.63
CA GLN A 979 -7.13 38.37 13.34
C GLN A 979 -8.32 37.45 13.06
N ILE A 980 -9.42 37.99 12.54
CA ILE A 980 -10.58 37.22 12.08
C ILE A 980 -11.05 37.80 10.75
N PHE A 981 -11.05 36.98 9.71
CA PHE A 981 -11.54 37.33 8.38
C PHE A 981 -12.84 36.57 8.10
N VAL A 982 -13.93 37.28 7.82
CA VAL A 982 -15.23 36.68 7.48
C VAL A 982 -15.52 36.92 6.00
N LEU A 983 -15.68 35.84 5.25
CA LEU A 983 -15.95 35.83 3.81
C LEU A 983 -17.44 35.56 3.54
N GLY A 984 -18.04 36.29 2.59
CA GLY A 984 -19.45 36.13 2.22
C GLY A 984 -20.45 36.86 3.13
N LEU A 985 -19.98 37.81 3.95
CA LEU A 985 -20.85 38.63 4.79
C LEU A 985 -21.57 39.68 3.92
N LYS A 986 -22.79 39.38 3.48
CA LYS A 986 -23.55 40.13 2.45
C LYS A 986 -23.92 41.59 2.81
N LYS A 987 -23.63 42.07 4.02
CA LYS A 987 -23.93 43.43 4.49
C LYS A 987 -22.76 43.96 5.33
N GLN A 988 -22.49 45.25 5.19
CA GLN A 988 -21.57 45.95 6.08
C GLN A 988 -22.17 45.99 7.51
N PRO A 989 -21.42 45.60 8.55
CA PRO A 989 -21.89 45.76 9.92
C PRO A 989 -21.83 47.22 10.37
N SER A 990 -22.77 47.57 11.24
CA SER A 990 -22.87 48.82 11.98
C SER A 990 -21.91 48.86 13.18
N SER A 991 -21.71 47.72 13.85
CA SER A 991 -20.76 47.57 14.95
C SER A 991 -20.24 46.13 15.06
N VAL A 992 -19.08 45.98 15.70
CA VAL A 992 -18.53 44.67 16.10
C VAL A 992 -18.09 44.75 17.56
N THR A 993 -18.49 43.78 18.38
CA THR A 993 -18.21 43.74 19.82
C THR A 993 -17.75 42.34 20.23
N ALA A 994 -16.58 42.25 20.87
CA ALA A 994 -16.07 41.02 21.45
C ALA A 994 -16.44 40.92 22.94
N HIS A 995 -16.86 39.73 23.37
CA HIS A 995 -17.19 39.39 24.75
C HIS A 995 -16.24 38.29 25.21
N SER A 996 -15.44 38.59 26.24
CA SER A 996 -14.53 37.63 26.87
C SER A 996 -15.27 36.73 27.87
N SER A 997 -14.61 35.67 28.35
CA SER A 997 -15.15 34.72 29.34
C SER A 997 -15.55 35.35 30.68
N ASP A 998 -15.02 36.53 31.00
CA ASP A 998 -15.40 37.33 32.17
C ASP A 998 -16.62 38.25 31.94
N GLY A 999 -17.27 38.12 30.78
CA GLY A 999 -18.45 38.90 30.38
C GLY A 999 -18.15 40.31 29.87
N LYS A 1000 -16.90 40.79 29.90
CA LYS A 1000 -16.57 42.15 29.43
C LYS A 1000 -16.76 42.27 27.92
N ALA A 1001 -17.62 43.20 27.53
CA ALA A 1001 -17.79 43.65 26.15
C ALA A 1001 -16.68 44.66 25.79
N GLN A 1002 -16.10 44.52 24.60
CA GLN A 1002 -15.09 45.41 24.03
C GLN A 1002 -15.43 45.71 22.56
N PRO A 1003 -15.58 46.98 22.16
CA PRO A 1003 -15.71 47.34 20.74
C PRO A 1003 -14.48 46.90 19.95
N VAL A 1004 -14.70 46.36 18.75
CA VAL A 1004 -13.65 45.87 17.84
C VAL A 1004 -13.58 46.79 16.63
N ALA A 1005 -12.37 47.25 16.30
CA ALA A 1005 -12.13 47.95 15.04
C ALA A 1005 -12.17 46.97 13.86
N PHE A 1006 -12.87 47.34 12.80
CA PHE A 1006 -13.07 46.48 11.63
C PHE A 1006 -12.92 47.25 10.31
N THR A 1007 -12.56 46.54 9.25
CA THR A 1007 -12.68 47.03 7.86
C THR A 1007 -13.59 46.10 7.07
N TYR A 1008 -14.40 46.66 6.16
CA TYR A 1008 -15.35 45.90 5.35
C TYR A 1008 -15.20 46.28 3.87
N CYS A 1009 -15.04 45.28 3.01
CA CYS A 1009 -14.98 45.46 1.56
C CYS A 1009 -16.27 44.97 0.91
N ALA A 1010 -17.13 45.92 0.49
CA ALA A 1010 -18.38 45.60 -0.17
C ALA A 1010 -18.20 44.83 -1.50
N LYS A 1011 -17.11 45.08 -2.24
CA LYS A 1011 -16.82 44.40 -3.53
C LYS A 1011 -16.63 42.90 -3.37
N THR A 1012 -16.05 42.45 -2.25
CA THR A 1012 -15.77 41.03 -1.96
C THR A 1012 -16.69 40.45 -0.88
N SER A 1013 -17.55 41.27 -0.26
CA SER A 1013 -18.36 40.90 0.91
C SER A 1013 -17.49 40.31 2.04
N THR A 1014 -16.34 40.94 2.31
CA THR A 1014 -15.38 40.50 3.33
C THR A 1014 -15.27 41.49 4.48
N LEU A 1015 -15.24 40.97 5.71
CA LEU A 1015 -14.99 41.70 6.95
C LEU A 1015 -13.65 41.27 7.53
N SER A 1016 -12.81 42.23 7.91
CA SER A 1016 -11.53 41.99 8.59
C SER A 1016 -11.56 42.60 9.98
N LEU A 1017 -11.28 41.78 11.00
CA LEU A 1017 -11.06 42.18 12.39
C LEU A 1017 -9.57 41.99 12.70
N GLU A 1018 -8.93 43.00 13.27
CA GLU A 1018 -7.48 43.00 13.56
C GLU A 1018 -7.20 43.43 15.01
N LYS A 1019 -6.00 43.11 15.50
CA LYS A 1019 -5.49 43.52 16.82
C LYS A 1019 -6.39 43.05 17.98
N LEU A 1020 -7.04 41.92 17.78
CA LEU A 1020 -7.78 41.20 18.82
C LEU A 1020 -6.80 40.62 19.87
N SER A 1021 -7.30 40.31 21.05
CA SER A 1021 -6.55 39.70 22.15
C SER A 1021 -7.37 38.59 22.82
N LEU A 1022 -8.02 37.77 22.00
CA LEU A 1022 -8.94 36.73 22.47
C LEU A 1022 -8.19 35.43 22.68
N ASN A 1023 -7.98 34.99 23.92
CA ASN A 1023 -7.23 33.77 24.20
C ASN A 1023 -7.84 32.54 23.48
N ILE A 1024 -7.01 31.73 22.83
CA ILE A 1024 -7.46 30.61 21.98
C ILE A 1024 -8.18 29.51 22.79
N GLY A 1025 -7.76 29.29 24.04
CA GLY A 1025 -8.31 28.26 24.93
C GLY A 1025 -9.47 28.71 25.80
N ALA A 1026 -9.76 30.01 25.86
CA ALA A 1026 -10.88 30.57 26.61
C ALA A 1026 -12.16 30.68 25.76
N ASP A 1027 -13.31 30.56 26.40
CA ASP A 1027 -14.61 30.81 25.76
C ASP A 1027 -14.79 32.31 25.50
N TRP A 1028 -15.21 32.66 24.28
CA TRP A 1028 -15.48 34.05 23.88
C TRP A 1028 -16.50 34.11 22.75
N LYS A 1029 -17.10 35.29 22.55
CA LYS A 1029 -18.07 35.56 21.48
C LYS A 1029 -17.75 36.87 20.78
N VAL A 1030 -17.90 36.94 19.46
CA VAL A 1030 -17.82 38.18 18.68
C VAL A 1030 -19.16 38.40 18.00
N HIS A 1031 -19.85 39.48 18.37
CA HIS A 1031 -21.11 39.91 17.79
C HIS A 1031 -20.85 40.93 16.68
N ILE A 1032 -21.51 40.76 15.54
CA ILE A 1032 -21.42 41.56 14.33
C ILE A 1032 -22.86 41.99 14.00
N GLN A 1033 -23.15 43.29 14.05
CA GLN A 1033 -24.52 43.84 13.98
C GLN A 1033 -24.80 44.56 12.67
#